data_AF-A0A7C5WD96-F1
#
_entry.id   AF-A0A7C5WD96-F1
#
_cell.length_a   1.000
_cell.length_b   1.000
_cell.length_c   1.000
_cell.angle_alpha   90.00
_cell.angle_beta   90.00
_cell.angle_gamma   90.00
#
_symmetry.space_group_name_H-M   'P 1'
#
loop_
_entity.id
_entity.type
_entity.pdbx_description
1 polymer ?
#
loop_
_entity_poly.entity_id
_entity_poly.type
_entity_poly.pdbx_seq_one_letter_code
_entity_poly.pdbx_strand_id
1 'polypeptide(L)'
;MKRYICIHGHFYQPPRENPWLEEVETQDSAYPYHDWNERITAECYAPNTASRILNPDGVIVNIVNNYSRISFNFGPTLLSWLQRHNRGVYEAILEADRLSMERFSGHGSAIAQVYNHMIMPLATKVDKYTQILWGIRDFQYRFKRDPEGMWLPETAVDTETLEILSEMGIRFTILSPTQALKVRSPGGKSEWTDVRDGKIDPSMPYLCRLPSGRQISIFFYDGPISRDVAFGGLLHNGEAFAKRLLSAFNDKRTWPQIVHIATDGETFGHHHRGGDMALAYCLYYIEKLEGVELINYGAYLEKHPPRYEVKIVEKSSWSCVHGVKRWKEDCGCNTGRNPQWTQAWRRPLRDAMDRLRHDLARIYKNLAPRYLKNPQAARDDYISVILDRSEENTEAFLSRHARKALSSEDKTTLLKLLEMQRNGMLMYTSCGWFFDEISGIETIQVMMYAARAMQLARDVAGVDLEGEFVKRLKKAPSNIYENGAYVYRHFVKPSSVDLYRVGAHYAISSVFEESPEEIRLASYSADIKEKYRDESGRLRILSGKATIISNITWESKRIDFTVFSMGDHNVTAGVKDLREERLYRTLIDELKGHFRKADVPGVIRTIDRYYKNSTFSLWHLFKDKQRKIIKGILESRYADMDALYRQIYENNYTVMNFLSSLNIPVPRSFLMAVEHTLNRELQELIDSEELDHEKLRGTFEEVKKWGVEIDRAGLSLLASSRIDAMMEGLRENPLDHALAEEINSLLKILRDFSLELNLWKSQNIYFSIGKQYLPQMKEGLARGDEEARHWVDVFRKLGYYLHVKIL
;
A
#
# COMPACT_ATOMS: atom_id res chain seq x y z
N MET A 1 -41.54 -11.19 7.27
CA MET A 1 -40.45 -12.18 7.46
C MET A 1 -39.13 -11.43 7.64
N LYS A 2 -38.16 -11.99 8.37
CA LYS A 2 -36.88 -11.31 8.61
C LYS A 2 -36.03 -11.30 7.32
N ARG A 3 -35.61 -10.12 6.89
CA ARG A 3 -34.82 -9.86 5.68
C ARG A 3 -33.49 -9.23 6.09
N TYR A 4 -32.39 -9.76 5.56
CA TYR A 4 -31.05 -9.37 5.94
C TYR A 4 -30.23 -8.96 4.72
N ILE A 5 -29.39 -7.93 4.87
CA ILE A 5 -28.44 -7.50 3.85
C ILE A 5 -27.01 -7.59 4.40
N CYS A 6 -26.11 -8.19 3.64
CA CYS A 6 -24.68 -8.22 3.95
C CYS A 6 -23.86 -7.84 2.70
N ILE A 7 -23.05 -6.79 2.80
CA ILE A 7 -22.12 -6.39 1.75
C ILE A 7 -20.73 -6.85 2.18
N HIS A 8 -19.97 -7.48 1.28
CA HIS A 8 -18.59 -7.88 1.54
C HIS A 8 -17.61 -7.18 0.61
N GLY A 9 -16.63 -6.48 1.18
CA GLY A 9 -15.51 -5.89 0.45
C GLY A 9 -14.20 -6.62 0.73
N HIS A 10 -13.56 -7.12 -0.33
CA HIS A 10 -12.22 -7.71 -0.28
C HIS A 10 -11.16 -6.64 -0.59
N PHE A 11 -10.52 -6.07 0.42
CA PHE A 11 -9.53 -4.99 0.26
C PHE A 11 -8.11 -5.55 0.25
N TYR A 12 -7.37 -5.34 -0.84
CA TYR A 12 -6.06 -5.95 -1.04
C TYR A 12 -5.18 -5.19 -2.02
N GLN A 13 -3.91 -5.04 -1.65
CA GLN A 13 -2.82 -4.74 -2.58
C GLN A 13 -1.79 -5.87 -2.54
N PRO A 14 -1.21 -6.24 -3.70
CA PRO A 14 -0.09 -7.16 -3.71
C PRO A 14 1.05 -6.66 -2.83
N PRO A 15 1.86 -7.57 -2.25
CA PRO A 15 3.15 -7.19 -1.70
C PRO A 15 3.93 -6.46 -2.79
N ARG A 16 4.35 -5.22 -2.52
CA ARG A 16 5.06 -4.33 -3.46
C ARG A 16 6.46 -3.98 -2.97
N GLU A 17 6.82 -4.46 -1.79
CA GLU A 17 8.08 -4.18 -1.15
C GLU A 17 9.23 -4.79 -1.94
N ASN A 18 10.28 -4.01 -2.17
CA ASN A 18 11.55 -4.53 -2.64
C ASN A 18 12.05 -5.58 -1.60
N PRO A 19 12.27 -6.86 -1.97
CA PRO A 19 12.49 -7.95 -1.02
C PRO A 19 13.87 -7.91 -0.33
N TRP A 20 14.72 -6.98 -0.74
CA TRP A 20 15.95 -6.68 -0.03
C TRP A 20 15.80 -5.55 0.98
N LEU A 21 14.90 -4.59 0.70
CA LEU A 21 14.71 -3.40 1.53
C LEU A 21 13.55 -3.56 2.52
N GLU A 22 12.58 -4.42 2.23
CA GLU A 22 11.28 -4.51 2.93
C GLU A 22 10.49 -3.18 2.88
N GLU A 23 10.72 -2.39 1.84
CA GLU A 23 10.03 -1.12 1.59
C GLU A 23 9.53 -1.03 0.15
N VAL A 24 8.42 -0.31 -0.04
CA VAL A 24 7.90 0.04 -1.35
C VAL A 24 8.67 1.26 -1.83
N GLU A 25 9.38 1.15 -2.97
CA GLU A 25 10.05 2.29 -3.60
C GLU A 25 9.04 3.07 -4.47
N THR A 26 9.34 4.34 -4.79
CA THR A 26 8.48 5.19 -5.64
C THR A 26 8.08 4.49 -6.95
N GLN A 27 6.79 4.60 -7.29
CA GLN A 27 6.19 4.05 -8.52
C GLN A 27 5.58 5.18 -9.36
N ASP A 28 6.24 5.56 -10.45
CA ASP A 28 5.84 6.72 -11.28
C ASP A 28 4.40 6.71 -11.78
N SER A 29 3.84 5.52 -12.03
CA SER A 29 2.45 5.35 -12.44
C SER A 29 1.42 5.73 -11.36
N ALA A 30 1.85 5.97 -10.11
CA ALA A 30 1.00 6.35 -8.99
C ALA A 30 0.94 7.87 -8.76
N TYR A 31 1.64 8.68 -9.58
CA TYR A 31 1.65 10.14 -9.46
C TYR A 31 0.23 10.73 -9.28
N PRO A 32 0.02 11.71 -8.37
CA PRO A 32 1.03 12.42 -7.57
C PRO A 32 1.50 11.71 -6.31
N TYR A 33 0.99 10.51 -6.02
CA TYR A 33 1.37 9.74 -4.84
C TYR A 33 2.71 9.03 -5.02
N HIS A 34 3.35 8.68 -3.90
CA HIS A 34 4.62 7.96 -3.87
C HIS A 34 4.51 6.58 -4.54
N ASP A 35 3.46 5.84 -4.22
CA ASP A 35 3.22 4.49 -4.73
C ASP A 35 1.72 4.14 -4.79
N TRP A 36 1.41 2.98 -5.38
CA TRP A 36 0.01 2.54 -5.56
C TRP A 36 -0.72 2.25 -4.24
N ASN A 37 -0.02 1.85 -3.17
CA ASN A 37 -0.67 1.65 -1.86
C ASN A 37 -1.12 2.99 -1.30
N GLU A 38 -0.28 4.02 -1.38
CA GLU A 38 -0.64 5.38 -0.94
C GLU A 38 -1.81 5.93 -1.76
N ARG A 39 -1.74 5.83 -3.09
CA ARG A 39 -2.81 6.28 -3.97
C ARG A 39 -4.16 5.66 -3.64
N ILE A 40 -4.21 4.33 -3.56
CA ILE A 40 -5.46 3.60 -3.32
C ILE A 40 -5.93 3.80 -1.86
N THR A 41 -5.00 4.04 -0.93
CA THR A 41 -5.36 4.47 0.43
C THR A 41 -6.11 5.79 0.41
N ALA A 42 -5.63 6.79 -0.33
CA ALA A 42 -6.29 8.08 -0.45
C ALA A 42 -7.61 8.01 -1.22
N GLU A 43 -7.69 7.17 -2.25
CA GLU A 43 -8.86 7.06 -3.13
C GLU A 43 -9.95 6.11 -2.61
N CYS A 44 -9.61 5.16 -1.72
CA CYS A 44 -10.53 4.12 -1.27
C CYS A 44 -10.45 3.81 0.23
N TYR A 45 -9.28 3.42 0.74
CA TYR A 45 -9.23 2.84 2.09
C TYR A 45 -9.55 3.87 3.18
N ALA A 46 -8.96 5.07 3.10
CA ALA A 46 -9.23 6.17 4.00
C ALA A 46 -10.67 6.72 3.82
N PRO A 47 -11.17 7.03 2.60
CA PRO A 47 -12.56 7.45 2.42
C PRO A 47 -13.60 6.55 3.08
N ASN A 48 -13.43 5.23 3.03
CA ASN A 48 -14.37 4.31 3.69
C ASN A 48 -14.31 4.32 5.23
N THR A 49 -13.23 4.78 5.87
CA THR A 49 -13.20 4.96 7.33
C THR A 49 -14.01 6.18 7.79
N ALA A 50 -14.23 7.14 6.90
CA ALA A 50 -14.92 8.40 7.17
C ALA A 50 -15.66 8.89 5.92
N SER A 51 -16.65 8.13 5.45
CA SER A 51 -17.42 8.43 4.24
C SER A 51 -18.52 9.46 4.51
N ARG A 52 -18.79 10.32 3.53
CA ARG A 52 -19.72 11.46 3.66
C ARG A 52 -21.13 11.04 3.27
N ILE A 53 -22.09 11.49 4.07
CA ILE A 53 -23.50 11.53 3.70
C ILE A 53 -23.86 13.00 3.43
N LEU A 54 -24.29 13.27 2.21
CA LEU A 54 -24.69 14.61 1.77
C LEU A 54 -26.21 14.81 1.88
N ASN A 55 -26.63 16.05 2.08
CA ASN A 55 -28.01 16.47 1.88
C ASN A 55 -28.27 16.84 0.39
N PRO A 56 -29.51 17.17 -0.02
CA PRO A 56 -29.82 17.57 -1.40
C PRO A 56 -29.05 18.81 -1.90
N ASP A 57 -28.55 19.67 -1.01
CA ASP A 57 -27.77 20.86 -1.34
C ASP A 57 -26.26 20.55 -1.50
N GLY A 58 -25.85 19.28 -1.40
CA GLY A 58 -24.45 18.86 -1.49
C GLY A 58 -23.62 19.12 -0.23
N VAL A 59 -24.26 19.42 0.90
CA VAL A 59 -23.59 19.68 2.19
C VAL A 59 -23.47 18.39 3.00
N ILE A 60 -22.31 18.17 3.59
CA ILE A 60 -22.03 17.02 4.46
C ILE A 60 -22.84 17.17 5.74
N VAL A 61 -23.74 16.21 6.00
CA VAL A 61 -24.57 16.18 7.22
C VAL A 61 -24.16 15.07 8.18
N ASN A 62 -23.39 14.09 7.70
CA ASN A 62 -22.83 13.04 8.54
C ASN A 62 -21.56 12.46 7.93
N ILE A 63 -20.69 11.92 8.79
CA ILE A 63 -19.48 11.19 8.41
C ILE A 63 -19.50 9.84 9.13
N VAL A 64 -19.39 8.76 8.37
CA VAL A 64 -19.58 7.39 8.86
C VAL A 64 -18.45 6.45 8.43
N ASN A 65 -18.12 5.49 9.28
CA ASN A 65 -17.19 4.42 8.92
C ASN A 65 -17.96 3.26 8.28
N ASN A 66 -17.79 3.05 6.97
CA ASN A 66 -18.47 2.00 6.21
C ASN A 66 -18.10 0.60 6.71
N TYR A 67 -16.84 0.38 7.10
CA TYR A 67 -16.35 -0.92 7.58
C TYR A 67 -17.11 -1.42 8.81
N SER A 68 -17.63 -0.50 9.64
CA SER A 68 -18.42 -0.86 10.84
C SER A 68 -19.81 -1.43 10.54
N ARG A 69 -20.22 -1.41 9.27
CA ARG A 69 -21.58 -1.75 8.80
C ARG A 69 -21.62 -2.81 7.69
N ILE A 70 -20.47 -3.13 7.10
CA ILE A 70 -20.31 -4.18 6.08
C ILE A 70 -19.45 -5.30 6.63
N SER A 71 -19.44 -6.48 5.99
CA SER A 71 -18.36 -7.45 6.20
C SER A 71 -17.16 -7.07 5.33
N PHE A 72 -15.94 -7.33 5.78
CA PHE A 72 -14.75 -7.04 4.99
C PHE A 72 -13.58 -7.96 5.33
N ASN A 73 -12.58 -8.00 4.47
CA ASN A 73 -11.23 -8.41 4.83
C ASN A 73 -10.22 -7.41 4.28
N PHE A 74 -9.11 -7.25 4.99
CA PHE A 74 -7.92 -6.57 4.50
C PHE A 74 -6.77 -7.56 4.37
N GLY A 75 -6.03 -7.48 3.27
CA GLY A 75 -4.83 -8.28 3.08
C GLY A 75 -3.75 -7.98 4.13
N PRO A 76 -3.10 -8.99 4.73
CA PRO A 76 -2.06 -8.79 5.74
C PRO A 76 -0.90 -7.88 5.31
N THR A 77 -0.50 -7.97 4.04
CA THR A 77 0.58 -7.13 3.49
C THR A 77 0.19 -5.66 3.40
N LEU A 78 -1.06 -5.38 3.02
CA LEU A 78 -1.62 -4.04 3.02
C LEU A 78 -1.76 -3.49 4.45
N LEU A 79 -2.22 -4.29 5.42
CA LEU A 79 -2.30 -3.86 6.82
C LEU A 79 -0.94 -3.53 7.42
N SER A 80 0.08 -4.34 7.12
CA SER A 80 1.48 -4.05 7.51
C SER A 80 1.98 -2.74 6.91
N TRP A 81 1.63 -2.44 5.65
CA TRP A 81 2.00 -1.18 5.01
C TRP A 81 1.27 0.02 5.65
N LEU A 82 -0.05 -0.09 5.85
CA LEU A 82 -0.88 0.95 6.49
C LEU A 82 -0.42 1.23 7.92
N GLN A 83 -0.04 0.20 8.69
CA GLN A 83 0.46 0.39 10.05
C GLN A 83 1.71 1.29 10.11
N ARG A 84 2.57 1.22 9.09
CA ARG A 84 3.83 1.99 9.01
C ARG A 84 3.66 3.36 8.36
N HIS A 85 2.83 3.45 7.33
CA HIS A 85 2.72 4.65 6.48
C HIS A 85 1.45 5.48 6.71
N ASN A 86 0.38 4.88 7.23
CA ASN A 86 -0.88 5.57 7.52
C ASN A 86 -1.59 4.98 8.75
N ARG A 87 -0.98 5.18 9.91
CA ARG A 87 -1.41 4.60 11.18
C ARG A 87 -2.86 4.97 11.55
N GLY A 88 -3.31 6.19 11.23
CA GLY A 88 -4.68 6.63 11.50
C GLY A 88 -5.73 5.82 10.74
N VAL A 89 -5.50 5.53 9.46
CA VAL A 89 -6.40 4.67 8.66
C VAL A 89 -6.38 3.23 9.19
N TYR A 90 -5.18 2.71 9.50
CA TYR A 90 -5.02 1.40 10.09
C TYR A 90 -5.84 1.23 11.38
N GLU A 91 -5.70 2.16 12.33
CA GLU A 91 -6.42 2.13 13.60
C GLU A 91 -7.94 2.27 13.40
N ALA A 92 -8.38 3.12 12.47
CA ALA A 92 -9.80 3.28 12.15
C ALA A 92 -10.44 2.02 11.52
N ILE A 93 -9.68 1.19 10.80
CA ILE A 93 -10.14 -0.11 10.28
C ILE A 93 -10.33 -1.11 11.43
N LEU A 94 -9.37 -1.19 12.37
CA LEU A 94 -9.47 -2.08 13.53
C LEU A 94 -10.64 -1.67 14.44
N GLU A 95 -10.79 -0.36 14.67
CA GLU A 95 -11.88 0.20 15.45
C GLU A 95 -13.24 -0.09 14.81
N ALA A 96 -13.33 -0.09 13.47
CA ALA A 96 -14.56 -0.45 12.77
C ALA A 96 -15.02 -1.88 13.08
N ASP A 97 -14.08 -2.84 13.19
CA ASP A 97 -14.39 -4.20 13.61
C ASP A 97 -14.91 -4.23 15.05
N ARG A 98 -14.27 -3.50 15.97
CA ARG A 98 -14.72 -3.38 17.36
C ARG A 98 -16.14 -2.81 17.46
N LEU A 99 -16.42 -1.71 16.75
CA LEU A 99 -17.76 -1.10 16.69
C LEU A 99 -18.79 -2.04 16.07
N SER A 100 -18.38 -2.84 15.08
CA SER A 100 -19.28 -3.81 14.46
C SER A 100 -19.67 -4.94 15.41
N MET A 101 -18.79 -5.33 16.35
CA MET A 101 -19.14 -6.33 17.38
C MET A 101 -20.27 -5.83 18.30
N GLU A 102 -20.25 -4.54 18.68
CA GLU A 102 -21.33 -3.93 19.47
C GLU A 102 -22.67 -3.97 18.69
N ARG A 103 -22.61 -3.77 17.38
CA ARG A 103 -23.76 -3.77 16.48
C ARG A 103 -24.30 -5.17 16.18
N PHE A 104 -23.44 -6.14 15.98
CA PHE A 104 -23.78 -7.47 15.45
C PHE A 104 -23.63 -8.56 16.52
N SER A 105 -24.12 -8.30 17.72
CA SER A 105 -24.25 -9.30 18.80
C SER A 105 -22.92 -10.00 19.16
N GLY A 106 -21.81 -9.27 19.15
CA GLY A 106 -20.47 -9.80 19.46
C GLY A 106 -19.69 -10.31 18.25
N HIS A 107 -20.30 -10.35 17.06
CA HIS A 107 -19.61 -10.77 15.83
C HIS A 107 -18.97 -9.57 15.13
N GLY A 108 -17.66 -9.63 14.90
CA GLY A 108 -16.96 -8.60 14.15
C GLY A 108 -17.11 -8.76 12.64
N SER A 109 -17.11 -7.63 11.94
CA SER A 109 -17.25 -7.53 10.48
C SER A 109 -16.02 -7.99 9.70
N ALA A 110 -14.83 -7.88 10.30
CA ALA A 110 -13.57 -8.31 9.70
C ALA A 110 -13.49 -9.85 9.68
N ILE A 111 -13.04 -10.40 8.57
CA ILE A 111 -12.65 -11.81 8.45
C ILE A 111 -11.17 -11.92 8.04
N ALA A 112 -10.54 -13.05 8.34
CA ALA A 112 -9.15 -13.27 7.97
C ALA A 112 -8.98 -13.45 6.46
N GLN A 113 -7.74 -13.38 6.00
CA GLN A 113 -7.36 -13.69 4.62
C GLN A 113 -6.16 -14.62 4.63
N VAL A 114 -6.06 -15.52 3.64
CA VAL A 114 -4.82 -16.23 3.32
C VAL A 114 -3.68 -15.23 3.12
N TYR A 115 -2.57 -15.45 3.83
CA TYR A 115 -1.58 -14.40 4.11
C TYR A 115 -0.97 -13.69 2.87
N ASN A 116 -0.36 -14.44 1.94
CA ASN A 116 0.30 -13.87 0.75
C ASN A 116 -0.61 -13.76 -0.48
N HIS A 117 -1.91 -13.98 -0.31
CA HIS A 117 -2.87 -14.04 -1.42
C HIS A 117 -2.49 -15.10 -2.49
N MET A 118 -2.01 -16.26 -2.03
CA MET A 118 -1.62 -17.39 -2.87
C MET A 118 -2.84 -18.18 -3.35
N ILE A 119 -2.85 -18.63 -4.62
CA ILE A 119 -3.91 -19.50 -5.14
C ILE A 119 -3.83 -20.88 -4.50
N MET A 120 -4.64 -21.07 -3.47
CA MET A 120 -4.57 -22.24 -2.58
C MET A 120 -4.65 -23.57 -3.33
N PRO A 121 -5.56 -23.79 -4.30
CA PRO A 121 -5.64 -25.08 -5.00
C PRO A 121 -4.41 -25.44 -5.85
N LEU A 122 -3.49 -24.49 -6.06
CA LEU A 122 -2.21 -24.71 -6.74
C LEU A 122 -1.01 -24.75 -5.79
N ALA A 123 -1.23 -24.51 -4.50
CA ALA A 123 -0.21 -24.55 -3.45
C ALA A 123 0.04 -26.00 -2.98
N THR A 124 1.19 -26.24 -2.36
CA THR A 124 1.43 -27.51 -1.67
C THR A 124 0.62 -27.57 -0.37
N LYS A 125 0.31 -28.77 0.14
CA LYS A 125 -0.39 -28.92 1.43
C LYS A 125 0.33 -28.18 2.58
N VAL A 126 1.65 -28.20 2.57
CA VAL A 126 2.48 -27.49 3.56
C VAL A 126 2.30 -25.97 3.45
N ASP A 127 2.35 -25.42 2.23
CA ASP A 127 2.12 -23.99 2.03
C ASP A 127 0.68 -23.61 2.36
N LYS A 128 -0.33 -24.44 2.00
CA LYS A 128 -1.73 -24.20 2.37
C LYS A 128 -1.89 -24.03 3.87
N TYR A 129 -1.32 -24.95 4.66
CA TYR A 129 -1.37 -24.91 6.11
C TYR A 129 -0.75 -23.62 6.66
N THR A 130 0.49 -23.30 6.25
CA THR A 130 1.19 -22.11 6.70
C THR A 130 0.47 -20.82 6.32
N GLN A 131 -0.07 -20.72 5.10
CA GLN A 131 -0.74 -19.51 4.63
C GLN A 131 -2.06 -19.24 5.35
N ILE A 132 -2.80 -20.29 5.74
CA ILE A 132 -4.00 -20.16 6.58
C ILE A 132 -3.60 -19.79 8.00
N LEU A 133 -2.63 -20.51 8.59
CA LEU A 133 -2.15 -20.22 9.94
C LEU A 133 -1.64 -18.78 10.06
N TRP A 134 -0.80 -18.32 9.12
CA TRP A 134 -0.28 -16.96 9.11
C TRP A 134 -1.39 -15.93 8.97
N GLY A 135 -2.41 -16.21 8.14
CA GLY A 135 -3.60 -15.36 8.04
C GLY A 135 -4.37 -15.24 9.35
N ILE A 136 -4.54 -16.35 10.08
CA ILE A 136 -5.18 -16.36 11.41
C ILE A 136 -4.34 -15.59 12.42
N ARG A 137 -3.02 -15.81 12.45
CA ARG A 137 -2.11 -15.17 13.41
C ARG A 137 -1.98 -13.66 13.17
N ASP A 138 -1.92 -13.22 11.92
CA ASP A 138 -1.97 -11.80 11.57
C ASP A 138 -3.30 -11.18 12.04
N PHE A 139 -4.42 -11.84 11.76
CA PHE A 139 -5.74 -11.39 12.21
C PHE A 139 -5.82 -11.24 13.74
N GLN A 140 -5.42 -12.28 14.49
CA GLN A 140 -5.38 -12.25 15.96
C GLN A 140 -4.47 -11.14 16.49
N TYR A 141 -3.30 -10.96 15.89
CA TYR A 141 -2.35 -9.92 16.29
C TYR A 141 -2.95 -8.52 16.17
N ARG A 142 -3.74 -8.27 15.12
CA ARG A 142 -4.31 -6.94 14.82
C ARG A 142 -5.65 -6.71 15.50
N PHE A 143 -6.62 -7.57 15.24
CA PHE A 143 -8.02 -7.43 15.68
C PHE A 143 -8.27 -7.98 17.10
N LYS A 144 -7.28 -8.64 17.72
CA LYS A 144 -7.34 -9.14 19.11
C LYS A 144 -8.48 -10.12 19.39
N ARG A 145 -8.92 -10.86 18.37
CA ARG A 145 -9.92 -11.94 18.46
C ARG A 145 -9.64 -13.02 17.41
N ASP A 146 -10.31 -14.16 17.53
CA ASP A 146 -10.25 -15.21 16.52
C ASP A 146 -11.10 -14.85 15.28
N PRO A 147 -10.61 -15.15 14.06
CA PRO A 147 -11.41 -14.97 12.86
C PRO A 147 -12.46 -16.07 12.72
N GLU A 148 -13.70 -15.67 12.47
CA GLU A 148 -14.80 -16.63 12.25
C GLU A 148 -14.85 -17.14 10.81
N GLY A 149 -14.40 -16.31 9.86
CA GLY A 149 -14.37 -16.60 8.44
C GLY A 149 -12.99 -16.33 7.85
N MET A 150 -12.74 -16.86 6.67
CA MET A 150 -11.55 -16.55 5.89
C MET A 150 -11.85 -16.36 4.41
N TRP A 151 -11.34 -15.26 3.85
CA TRP A 151 -11.31 -15.00 2.42
C TRP A 151 -10.21 -15.83 1.74
N LEU A 152 -10.61 -16.64 0.77
CA LEU A 152 -9.69 -17.37 -0.11
C LEU A 152 -9.30 -16.47 -1.29
N PRO A 153 -8.00 -16.37 -1.65
CA PRO A 153 -7.54 -15.57 -2.77
C PRO A 153 -8.25 -15.95 -4.04
N GLU A 154 -8.91 -14.98 -4.68
CA GLU A 154 -9.72 -15.19 -5.88
C GLU A 154 -10.91 -16.15 -5.67
N THR A 155 -11.35 -16.31 -4.42
CA THR A 155 -12.24 -17.39 -3.95
C THR A 155 -11.80 -18.78 -4.40
N ALA A 156 -10.50 -18.96 -4.69
CA ALA A 156 -9.98 -20.18 -5.29
C ALA A 156 -10.01 -21.32 -4.26
N VAL A 157 -10.73 -22.41 -4.58
CA VAL A 157 -11.10 -23.43 -3.60
C VAL A 157 -10.93 -24.86 -4.13
N ASP A 158 -10.52 -25.75 -3.23
CA ASP A 158 -10.59 -27.20 -3.37
C ASP A 158 -10.92 -27.84 -2.01
N THR A 159 -11.28 -29.12 -1.99
CA THR A 159 -11.65 -29.81 -0.75
C THR A 159 -10.51 -29.82 0.28
N GLU A 160 -9.25 -29.96 -0.15
CA GLU A 160 -8.10 -29.96 0.77
C GLU A 160 -7.93 -28.60 1.47
N THR A 161 -8.18 -27.48 0.78
CA THR A 161 -8.17 -26.15 1.40
C THR A 161 -9.29 -26.01 2.42
N LEU A 162 -10.51 -26.47 2.12
CA LEU A 162 -11.62 -26.43 3.07
C LEU A 162 -11.38 -27.31 4.32
N GLU A 163 -10.73 -28.46 4.15
CA GLU A 163 -10.28 -29.32 5.25
C GLU A 163 -9.35 -28.59 6.21
N ILE A 164 -8.36 -27.88 5.68
CA ILE A 164 -7.39 -27.15 6.49
C ILE A 164 -8.06 -25.94 7.18
N LEU A 165 -8.96 -25.23 6.49
CA LEU A 165 -9.74 -24.14 7.11
C LEU A 165 -10.55 -24.65 8.31
N SER A 166 -11.30 -25.74 8.11
CA SER A 166 -12.14 -26.33 9.16
C SER A 166 -11.29 -26.90 10.31
N GLU A 167 -10.13 -27.50 10.02
CA GLU A 167 -9.17 -27.95 11.02
C GLU A 167 -8.66 -26.82 11.92
N MET A 168 -8.46 -25.63 11.36
CA MET A 168 -7.99 -24.44 12.08
C MET A 168 -9.10 -23.59 12.70
N GLY A 169 -10.34 -24.11 12.75
CA GLY A 169 -11.45 -23.44 13.43
C GLY A 169 -12.16 -22.36 12.62
N ILE A 170 -11.86 -22.21 11.32
CA ILE A 170 -12.61 -21.29 10.45
C ILE A 170 -14.02 -21.87 10.22
N ARG A 171 -15.03 -21.06 10.54
CA ARG A 171 -16.45 -21.48 10.51
C ARG A 171 -17.08 -21.34 9.14
N PHE A 172 -16.67 -20.33 8.37
CA PHE A 172 -17.21 -20.09 7.04
C PHE A 172 -16.22 -19.50 6.03
N THR A 173 -16.55 -19.63 4.75
CA THR A 173 -15.93 -18.88 3.65
C THR A 173 -16.99 -18.42 2.64
N ILE A 174 -16.59 -17.57 1.70
CA ILE A 174 -17.46 -16.95 0.70
C ILE A 174 -16.99 -17.40 -0.69
N LEU A 175 -17.91 -17.88 -1.52
CA LEU A 175 -17.62 -18.37 -2.87
C LEU A 175 -18.57 -17.77 -3.91
N SER A 176 -18.14 -17.78 -5.18
CA SER A 176 -19.00 -17.47 -6.32
C SER A 176 -20.07 -18.54 -6.52
N PRO A 177 -21.30 -18.17 -6.93
CA PRO A 177 -22.37 -19.13 -7.20
C PRO A 177 -22.00 -20.18 -8.27
N THR A 178 -21.05 -19.89 -9.17
CA THR A 178 -20.55 -20.85 -10.17
C THR A 178 -19.67 -21.95 -9.58
N GLN A 179 -19.26 -21.83 -8.32
CA GLN A 179 -18.40 -22.80 -7.63
C GLN A 179 -19.20 -23.87 -6.88
N ALA A 180 -20.53 -23.79 -6.91
CA ALA A 180 -21.41 -24.83 -6.40
C ALA A 180 -21.61 -25.93 -7.45
N LEU A 181 -21.39 -27.19 -7.06
CA LEU A 181 -21.61 -28.35 -7.94
C LEU A 181 -23.04 -28.88 -7.79
N LYS A 182 -23.43 -29.20 -6.56
CA LYS A 182 -24.74 -29.78 -6.25
C LYS A 182 -25.14 -29.53 -4.81
N VAL A 183 -26.45 -29.46 -4.56
CA VAL A 183 -27.03 -29.24 -3.23
C VAL A 183 -27.97 -30.37 -2.85
N ARG A 184 -28.23 -30.52 -1.55
CA ARG A 184 -29.16 -31.52 -1.02
C ARG A 184 -29.97 -30.94 0.15
N SER A 185 -31.25 -31.28 0.20
CA SER A 185 -32.17 -30.79 1.23
C SER A 185 -31.81 -31.31 2.63
N PRO A 186 -32.29 -30.64 3.70
CA PRO A 186 -31.93 -30.95 5.06
C PRO A 186 -32.21 -32.41 5.44
N GLY A 187 -31.32 -33.03 6.22
CA GLY A 187 -31.47 -34.41 6.71
C GLY A 187 -30.99 -35.50 5.75
N GLY A 188 -30.44 -35.16 4.57
CA GLY A 188 -29.68 -36.08 3.72
C GLY A 188 -30.47 -37.17 3.01
N LYS A 189 -31.81 -37.19 3.15
CA LYS A 189 -32.71 -38.19 2.55
C LYS A 189 -33.12 -37.87 1.10
N SER A 190 -32.84 -36.66 0.62
CA SER A 190 -33.14 -36.24 -0.75
C SER A 190 -31.98 -36.53 -1.70
N GLU A 191 -32.28 -36.65 -2.99
CA GLU A 191 -31.24 -36.74 -4.03
C GLU A 191 -30.45 -35.43 -4.13
N TRP A 192 -29.22 -35.51 -4.63
CA TRP A 192 -28.42 -34.33 -4.91
C TRP A 192 -28.92 -33.65 -6.19
N THR A 193 -29.23 -32.36 -6.10
CA THR A 193 -29.64 -31.52 -7.23
C THR A 193 -28.43 -30.77 -7.78
N ASP A 194 -28.19 -30.88 -9.08
CA ASP A 194 -27.15 -30.10 -9.78
C ASP A 194 -27.47 -28.60 -9.76
N VAL A 195 -26.50 -27.78 -9.38
CA VAL A 195 -26.64 -26.32 -9.34
C VAL A 195 -25.49 -25.59 -10.05
N ARG A 196 -24.81 -26.29 -10.97
CA ARG A 196 -23.76 -25.68 -11.80
C ARG A 196 -24.32 -24.51 -12.61
N ASP A 197 -23.39 -23.71 -13.15
CA ASP A 197 -23.70 -22.51 -13.94
C ASP A 197 -24.41 -21.40 -13.12
N GLY A 198 -24.15 -21.36 -11.81
CA GLY A 198 -24.66 -20.30 -10.93
C GLY A 198 -26.12 -20.45 -10.52
N LYS A 199 -26.67 -21.67 -10.54
CA LYS A 199 -28.09 -21.95 -10.22
C LYS A 199 -28.37 -22.09 -8.72
N ILE A 200 -27.34 -21.98 -7.88
CA ILE A 200 -27.50 -22.06 -6.42
C ILE A 200 -28.30 -20.85 -5.90
N ASP A 201 -29.23 -21.08 -4.96
CA ASP A 201 -29.99 -19.98 -4.34
C ASP A 201 -29.07 -19.23 -3.35
N PRO A 202 -28.75 -17.94 -3.59
CA PRO A 202 -27.83 -17.18 -2.74
C PRO A 202 -28.50 -16.69 -1.43
N SER A 203 -29.78 -17.00 -1.19
CA SER A 203 -30.53 -16.45 -0.06
C SER A 203 -30.26 -17.11 1.30
N MET A 204 -29.29 -18.02 1.38
CA MET A 204 -28.95 -18.79 2.59
C MET A 204 -27.53 -19.37 2.54
N PRO A 205 -26.92 -19.69 3.70
CA PRO A 205 -25.69 -20.47 3.77
C PRO A 205 -25.93 -21.96 3.55
N TYR A 206 -24.88 -22.65 3.11
CA TYR A 206 -24.87 -24.10 2.88
C TYR A 206 -23.78 -24.78 3.70
N LEU A 207 -24.03 -26.01 4.11
CA LEU A 207 -23.08 -26.83 4.85
C LEU A 207 -22.27 -27.71 3.89
N CYS A 208 -20.95 -27.54 3.88
CA CYS A 208 -20.06 -28.45 3.17
C CYS A 208 -19.53 -29.52 4.14
N ARG A 209 -19.91 -30.78 3.91
CA ARG A 209 -19.36 -31.93 4.65
C ARG A 209 -18.08 -32.41 3.97
N LEU A 210 -17.00 -32.46 4.74
CA LEU A 210 -15.67 -32.75 4.24
C LEU A 210 -15.32 -34.24 4.45
N PRO A 211 -14.38 -34.81 3.65
CA PRO A 211 -13.99 -36.21 3.76
C PRO A 211 -13.59 -36.69 5.16
N SER A 212 -12.99 -35.83 5.99
CA SER A 212 -12.61 -36.14 7.37
C SER A 212 -13.79 -36.24 8.35
N GLY A 213 -15.01 -35.88 7.91
CA GLY A 213 -16.18 -35.71 8.77
C GLY A 213 -16.34 -34.30 9.35
N ARG A 214 -15.31 -33.45 9.20
CA ARG A 214 -15.39 -32.01 9.48
C ARG A 214 -16.37 -31.32 8.56
N GLN A 215 -16.76 -30.10 8.95
CA GLN A 215 -17.79 -29.34 8.26
C GLN A 215 -17.40 -27.86 8.21
N ILE A 216 -17.79 -27.18 7.15
CA ILE A 216 -17.61 -25.73 7.00
C ILE A 216 -18.83 -25.12 6.33
N SER A 217 -19.25 -23.94 6.77
CA SER A 217 -20.35 -23.21 6.14
C SER A 217 -19.85 -22.40 4.94
N ILE A 218 -20.63 -22.35 3.88
CA ILE A 218 -20.29 -21.62 2.66
C ILE A 218 -21.42 -20.68 2.31
N PHE A 219 -21.08 -19.41 2.10
CA PHE A 219 -21.97 -18.39 1.56
C PHE A 219 -21.69 -18.22 0.06
N PHE A 220 -22.74 -18.29 -0.76
CA PHE A 220 -22.66 -18.05 -2.21
C PHE A 220 -23.34 -16.73 -2.55
N TYR A 221 -22.56 -15.72 -2.91
CA TYR A 221 -23.08 -14.36 -3.09
C TYR A 221 -23.97 -14.22 -4.34
N ASP A 222 -24.78 -13.16 -4.38
CA ASP A 222 -25.59 -12.80 -5.54
C ASP A 222 -24.68 -12.28 -6.68
N GLY A 223 -24.35 -13.18 -7.61
CA GLY A 223 -23.47 -12.89 -8.74
C GLY A 223 -23.93 -11.72 -9.61
N PRO A 224 -25.21 -11.67 -10.04
CA PRO A 224 -25.74 -10.55 -10.81
C PRO A 224 -25.56 -9.19 -10.12
N ILE A 225 -25.96 -9.04 -8.85
CA ILE A 225 -25.81 -7.76 -8.15
C ILE A 225 -24.34 -7.40 -7.94
N SER A 226 -23.49 -8.37 -7.54
CA SER A 226 -22.04 -8.15 -7.43
C SER A 226 -21.45 -7.58 -8.72
N ARG A 227 -21.86 -8.10 -9.89
CA ARG A 227 -21.43 -7.60 -11.20
C ARG A 227 -21.99 -6.20 -11.48
N ASP A 228 -23.26 -5.95 -11.16
CA ASP A 228 -23.89 -4.63 -11.35
C ASP A 228 -23.19 -3.55 -10.49
N VAL A 229 -22.69 -3.91 -9.31
CA VAL A 229 -21.89 -3.01 -8.45
C VAL A 229 -20.51 -2.76 -9.05
N ALA A 230 -19.81 -3.81 -9.48
CA ALA A 230 -18.45 -3.69 -10.00
C ALA A 230 -18.38 -3.01 -11.38
N PHE A 231 -19.37 -3.23 -12.25
CA PHE A 231 -19.32 -2.83 -13.67
C PHE A 231 -20.59 -2.16 -14.21
N GLY A 232 -21.69 -2.15 -13.45
CA GLY A 232 -23.02 -1.71 -13.90
C GLY A 232 -23.43 -0.29 -13.48
N GLY A 233 -22.54 0.50 -12.87
CA GLY A 233 -22.79 1.90 -12.52
C GLY A 233 -23.70 2.13 -11.30
N LEU A 234 -24.02 1.09 -10.51
CA LEU A 234 -24.86 1.23 -9.30
C LEU A 234 -24.29 2.21 -8.27
N LEU A 235 -22.97 2.39 -8.24
CA LEU A 235 -22.28 3.27 -7.30
C LEU A 235 -22.36 4.76 -7.65
N HIS A 236 -23.09 5.15 -8.70
CA HIS A 236 -23.40 6.57 -8.92
C HIS A 236 -24.49 7.10 -7.99
N ASN A 237 -25.30 6.23 -7.38
CA ASN A 237 -26.39 6.64 -6.49
C ASN A 237 -26.68 5.58 -5.41
N GLY A 238 -26.49 5.95 -4.14
CA GLY A 238 -26.67 5.02 -3.02
C GLY A 238 -28.11 4.53 -2.81
N GLU A 239 -29.12 5.33 -3.15
CA GLU A 239 -30.53 4.90 -3.08
C GLU A 239 -30.84 3.86 -4.16
N ALA A 240 -30.35 4.07 -5.39
CA ALA A 240 -30.49 3.08 -6.47
C ALA A 240 -29.82 1.76 -6.10
N PHE A 241 -28.64 1.83 -5.46
CA PHE A 241 -27.95 0.66 -4.95
C PHE A 241 -28.77 -0.07 -3.86
N ALA A 242 -29.31 0.67 -2.88
CA ALA A 242 -30.18 0.09 -1.86
C ALA A 242 -31.43 -0.58 -2.46
N LYS A 243 -32.11 0.09 -3.40
CA LYS A 243 -33.28 -0.46 -4.11
C LYS A 243 -32.94 -1.73 -4.89
N ARG A 244 -31.76 -1.79 -5.51
CA ARG A 244 -31.28 -2.99 -6.21
C ARG A 244 -31.09 -4.16 -5.25
N LEU A 245 -30.51 -3.95 -4.07
CA LEU A 245 -30.39 -5.01 -3.05
C LEU A 245 -31.76 -5.47 -2.56
N LEU A 246 -32.66 -4.53 -2.27
CA LEU A 246 -34.02 -4.84 -1.82
C LEU A 246 -34.83 -5.65 -2.85
N SER A 247 -34.58 -5.44 -4.14
CA SER A 247 -35.26 -6.16 -5.23
C SER A 247 -34.98 -7.67 -5.27
N ALA A 248 -33.95 -8.15 -4.58
CA ALA A 248 -33.59 -9.58 -4.55
C ALA A 248 -34.35 -10.41 -3.51
N PHE A 249 -35.07 -9.74 -2.59
CA PHE A 249 -35.97 -10.44 -1.68
C PHE A 249 -37.18 -10.99 -2.42
N ASN A 250 -37.63 -12.17 -2.01
CA ASN A 250 -38.79 -12.83 -2.59
C ASN A 250 -39.77 -13.26 -1.50
N ASP A 251 -40.99 -12.72 -1.53
CA ASP A 251 -42.04 -13.00 -0.55
C ASP A 251 -42.59 -14.42 -0.57
N LYS A 252 -42.32 -15.17 -1.65
CA LYS A 252 -42.69 -16.59 -1.76
C LYS A 252 -41.77 -17.51 -0.95
N ARG A 253 -40.58 -17.05 -0.52
CA ARG A 253 -39.67 -17.86 0.30
C ARG A 253 -40.20 -17.94 1.73
N THR A 254 -40.13 -19.13 2.33
CA THR A 254 -40.66 -19.40 3.68
C THR A 254 -39.60 -19.39 4.79
N TRP A 255 -38.36 -19.03 4.45
CA TRP A 255 -37.22 -18.96 5.37
C TRP A 255 -36.69 -17.52 5.51
N PRO A 256 -35.92 -17.21 6.57
CA PRO A 256 -35.17 -15.95 6.67
C PRO A 256 -34.21 -15.80 5.49
N GLN A 257 -34.23 -14.64 4.83
CA GLN A 257 -33.45 -14.41 3.61
C GLN A 257 -32.27 -13.49 3.89
N ILE A 258 -31.09 -13.86 3.41
CA ILE A 258 -29.97 -12.95 3.24
C ILE A 258 -29.83 -12.55 1.78
N VAL A 259 -29.66 -11.26 1.51
CA VAL A 259 -29.15 -10.78 0.22
C VAL A 259 -27.72 -10.35 0.49
N HIS A 260 -26.75 -11.05 -0.09
CA HIS A 260 -25.36 -10.71 0.10
C HIS A 260 -24.56 -10.67 -1.19
N ILE A 261 -23.62 -9.73 -1.24
CA ILE A 261 -22.73 -9.51 -2.37
C ILE A 261 -21.28 -9.56 -1.90
N ALA A 262 -20.38 -9.92 -2.81
CA ALA A 262 -18.95 -9.81 -2.62
C ALA A 262 -18.30 -9.17 -3.85
N THR A 263 -17.40 -8.22 -3.63
CA THR A 263 -16.62 -7.54 -4.68
C THR A 263 -15.22 -7.22 -4.15
N ASP A 264 -14.29 -6.90 -5.05
CA ASP A 264 -13.06 -6.20 -4.66
C ASP A 264 -13.45 -4.90 -3.96
N GLY A 265 -12.82 -4.63 -2.82
CA GLY A 265 -13.15 -3.51 -1.94
C GLY A 265 -12.77 -2.17 -2.57
N GLU A 266 -11.75 -2.16 -3.43
CA GLU A 266 -11.30 -1.03 -4.26
C GLU A 266 -12.41 -0.50 -5.18
N THR A 267 -13.50 -1.26 -5.36
CA THR A 267 -14.72 -0.82 -6.04
C THR A 267 -15.38 0.37 -5.34
N PHE A 268 -15.32 0.43 -4.00
CA PHE A 268 -15.93 1.49 -3.19
C PHE A 268 -15.02 2.71 -3.07
N GLY A 269 -14.50 3.24 -4.18
CA GLY A 269 -13.71 4.47 -4.21
C GLY A 269 -12.71 4.54 -5.36
N HIS A 270 -11.79 3.58 -5.44
CA HIS A 270 -10.70 3.61 -6.44
C HIS A 270 -11.19 3.34 -7.85
N HIS A 271 -11.94 2.24 -8.07
CA HIS A 271 -12.50 1.93 -9.39
C HIS A 271 -13.69 2.83 -9.75
N HIS A 272 -14.45 3.29 -8.75
CA HIS A 272 -15.59 4.19 -8.91
C HIS A 272 -15.45 5.36 -7.93
N ARG A 273 -15.04 6.52 -8.46
CA ARG A 273 -14.90 7.75 -7.66
C ARG A 273 -16.21 8.06 -6.94
N GLY A 274 -16.15 8.22 -5.62
CA GLY A 274 -17.33 8.43 -4.76
C GLY A 274 -18.13 7.16 -4.43
N GLY A 275 -17.63 5.98 -4.79
CA GLY A 275 -18.27 4.70 -4.47
C GLY A 275 -18.38 4.43 -2.96
N ASP A 276 -17.46 4.96 -2.15
CA ASP A 276 -17.54 4.96 -0.69
C ASP A 276 -18.77 5.74 -0.18
N MET A 277 -19.11 6.86 -0.83
CA MET A 277 -20.27 7.70 -0.48
C MET A 277 -21.57 7.05 -0.91
N ALA A 278 -21.60 6.43 -2.10
CA ALA A 278 -22.76 5.66 -2.54
C ALA A 278 -23.02 4.47 -1.61
N LEU A 279 -21.96 3.78 -1.15
CA LEU A 279 -22.07 2.73 -0.13
C LEU A 279 -22.61 3.30 1.19
N ALA A 280 -22.04 4.40 1.69
CA ALA A 280 -22.49 5.04 2.94
C ALA A 280 -23.98 5.41 2.90
N TYR A 281 -24.41 6.02 1.80
CA TYR A 281 -25.81 6.40 1.61
C TYR A 281 -26.73 5.18 1.45
N CYS A 282 -26.29 4.15 0.73
CA CYS A 282 -27.02 2.87 0.61
C CYS A 282 -27.28 2.26 1.99
N LEU A 283 -26.26 2.17 2.84
CA LEU A 283 -26.36 1.63 4.20
C LEU A 283 -27.29 2.49 5.06
N TYR A 284 -27.12 3.81 5.02
CA TYR A 284 -28.00 4.76 5.72
C TYR A 284 -29.47 4.61 5.32
N TYR A 285 -29.74 4.46 4.01
CA TYR A 285 -31.08 4.27 3.48
C TYR A 285 -31.70 2.97 4.00
N ILE A 286 -30.95 1.87 4.00
CA ILE A 286 -31.42 0.57 4.49
C ILE A 286 -31.73 0.62 6.00
N GLU A 287 -30.88 1.27 6.81
CA GLU A 287 -31.08 1.41 8.26
C GLU A 287 -32.36 2.19 8.63
N LYS A 288 -32.90 2.99 7.71
CA LYS A 288 -34.15 3.75 7.90
C LYS A 288 -35.41 2.95 7.57
N LEU A 289 -35.28 1.79 6.94
CA LEU A 289 -36.41 0.96 6.53
C LEU A 289 -36.83 0.00 7.64
N GLU A 290 -38.14 -0.16 7.83
CA GLU A 290 -38.67 -1.20 8.72
C GLU A 290 -38.62 -2.59 8.05
N GLY A 291 -38.25 -3.62 8.82
CA GLY A 291 -38.31 -5.02 8.38
C GLY A 291 -37.11 -5.53 7.58
N VAL A 292 -36.06 -4.72 7.39
CA VAL A 292 -34.77 -5.13 6.80
C VAL A 292 -33.63 -4.77 7.76
N GLU A 293 -32.70 -5.69 7.99
CA GLU A 293 -31.59 -5.52 8.94
C GLU A 293 -30.25 -5.67 8.19
N LEU A 294 -29.31 -4.74 8.41
CA LEU A 294 -27.91 -4.96 8.04
C LEU A 294 -27.31 -6.04 8.95
N ILE A 295 -26.51 -6.94 8.40
CA ILE A 295 -25.87 -8.01 9.18
C ILE A 295 -24.51 -8.38 8.61
N ASN A 296 -23.65 -8.99 9.44
CA ASN A 296 -22.45 -9.68 8.99
C ASN A 296 -22.65 -11.21 8.94
N TYR A 297 -21.73 -11.92 8.29
CA TYR A 297 -21.86 -13.38 8.10
C TYR A 297 -21.87 -14.16 9.42
N GLY A 298 -21.08 -13.74 10.41
CA GLY A 298 -21.00 -14.38 11.72
C GLY A 298 -22.33 -14.35 12.47
N ALA A 299 -22.90 -13.15 12.62
CA ALA A 299 -24.18 -12.96 13.28
C ALA A 299 -25.34 -13.62 12.51
N TYR A 300 -25.29 -13.62 11.17
CA TYR A 300 -26.28 -14.34 10.38
C TYR A 300 -26.20 -15.84 10.63
N LEU A 301 -24.98 -16.40 10.64
CA LEU A 301 -24.74 -17.83 10.81
C LEU A 301 -25.18 -18.33 12.19
N GLU A 302 -24.97 -17.53 13.24
CA GLU A 302 -25.46 -17.83 14.59
C GLU A 302 -26.99 -17.86 14.63
N LYS A 303 -27.65 -16.84 14.05
CA LYS A 303 -29.13 -16.74 14.02
C LYS A 303 -29.76 -17.82 13.14
N HIS A 304 -29.12 -18.15 12.01
CA HIS A 304 -29.69 -18.96 10.92
C HIS A 304 -28.66 -19.97 10.36
N PRO A 305 -28.37 -21.07 11.07
CA PRO A 305 -27.40 -22.07 10.63
C PRO A 305 -27.83 -22.78 9.32
N PRO A 306 -26.87 -23.25 8.50
CA PRO A 306 -27.16 -23.86 7.21
C PRO A 306 -27.99 -25.13 7.36
N ARG A 307 -29.07 -25.22 6.59
CA ARG A 307 -29.94 -26.40 6.57
C ARG A 307 -29.64 -27.33 5.40
N TYR A 308 -29.18 -26.76 4.29
CA TYR A 308 -28.87 -27.49 3.06
C TYR A 308 -27.39 -27.87 3.03
N GLU A 309 -27.09 -28.99 2.38
CA GLU A 309 -25.72 -29.41 2.12
C GLU A 309 -25.28 -29.02 0.71
N VAL A 310 -23.99 -28.77 0.52
CA VAL A 310 -23.39 -28.44 -0.78
C VAL A 310 -22.12 -29.24 -1.04
N LYS A 311 -21.89 -29.58 -2.30
CA LYS A 311 -20.57 -29.94 -2.83
C LYS A 311 -20.06 -28.84 -3.75
N ILE A 312 -18.77 -28.56 -3.67
CA ILE A 312 -18.11 -27.53 -4.48
C ILE A 312 -17.56 -28.12 -5.78
N VAL A 313 -17.28 -27.25 -6.76
CA VAL A 313 -16.47 -27.56 -7.93
C VAL A 313 -15.00 -27.48 -7.53
N GLU A 314 -14.27 -28.58 -7.68
CA GLU A 314 -12.84 -28.66 -7.35
C GLU A 314 -11.99 -27.71 -8.22
N LYS A 315 -10.99 -27.08 -7.59
CA LYS A 315 -10.01 -26.18 -8.26
C LYS A 315 -10.70 -25.07 -9.06
N SER A 316 -11.78 -24.53 -8.52
CA SER A 316 -12.55 -23.43 -9.09
C SER A 316 -12.13 -22.07 -8.49
N SER A 317 -12.53 -20.97 -9.11
CA SER A 317 -12.34 -19.59 -8.63
C SER A 317 -13.45 -18.67 -9.20
N TRP A 318 -13.59 -17.45 -8.67
CA TRP A 318 -14.61 -16.49 -9.14
C TRP A 318 -14.22 -15.76 -10.44
N SER A 319 -12.93 -15.62 -10.72
CA SER A 319 -12.39 -14.71 -11.76
C SER A 319 -11.87 -15.46 -12.98
N CYS A 320 -12.05 -16.79 -13.02
CA CYS A 320 -11.71 -17.61 -14.17
C CYS A 320 -12.71 -18.76 -14.36
N VAL A 321 -13.42 -18.74 -15.50
CA VAL A 321 -14.39 -19.78 -15.88
C VAL A 321 -13.74 -21.15 -16.08
N HIS A 322 -12.42 -21.19 -16.24
CA HIS A 322 -11.64 -22.41 -16.38
C HIS A 322 -11.05 -22.90 -15.04
N GLY A 323 -11.60 -22.43 -13.91
CA GLY A 323 -11.09 -22.72 -12.58
C GLY A 323 -9.78 -21.99 -12.30
N VAL A 324 -8.77 -22.67 -11.75
CA VAL A 324 -7.49 -22.02 -11.39
C VAL A 324 -6.49 -21.84 -12.53
N LYS A 325 -6.88 -22.13 -13.79
CA LYS A 325 -5.93 -22.10 -14.93
C LYS A 325 -5.31 -20.73 -15.19
N ARG A 326 -6.00 -19.62 -14.86
CA ARG A 326 -5.50 -18.24 -15.02
C ARG A 326 -4.12 -18.05 -14.36
N TRP A 327 -3.82 -18.75 -13.27
CA TRP A 327 -2.56 -18.60 -12.53
C TRP A 327 -1.50 -19.67 -12.83
N LYS A 328 -1.69 -20.44 -13.91
CA LYS A 328 -0.79 -21.53 -14.29
C LYS A 328 -0.56 -21.68 -15.79
N GLU A 329 -1.54 -21.36 -16.64
CA GLU A 329 -1.46 -21.61 -18.07
C GLU A 329 -2.22 -20.58 -18.90
N ASP A 330 -2.04 -20.63 -20.21
CA ASP A 330 -2.82 -19.81 -21.14
C ASP A 330 -4.22 -20.42 -21.32
N CYS A 331 -5.15 -19.95 -20.50
CA CYS A 331 -6.57 -20.29 -20.62
C CYS A 331 -7.38 -19.20 -21.35
N GLY A 332 -6.72 -18.27 -22.02
CA GLY A 332 -7.36 -17.13 -22.72
C GLY A 332 -7.91 -16.02 -21.82
N CYS A 333 -7.95 -16.21 -20.50
CA CYS A 333 -8.41 -15.15 -19.58
C CYS A 333 -7.34 -14.04 -19.46
N ASN A 334 -7.73 -12.82 -19.82
CA ASN A 334 -6.92 -11.60 -19.78
C ASN A 334 -7.79 -10.41 -19.31
N THR A 335 -7.19 -9.23 -19.15
CA THR A 335 -7.89 -8.01 -18.72
C THR A 335 -8.66 -7.30 -19.85
N GLY A 336 -8.55 -7.80 -21.08
CA GLY A 336 -9.20 -7.25 -22.27
C GLY A 336 -8.54 -6.00 -22.84
N ARG A 337 -7.44 -5.49 -22.24
CA ARG A 337 -6.77 -4.26 -22.70
C ARG A 337 -6.10 -4.42 -24.06
N ASN A 338 -5.51 -5.58 -24.34
CA ASN A 338 -4.77 -5.84 -25.56
C ASN A 338 -5.21 -7.17 -26.20
N PRO A 339 -6.16 -7.16 -27.15
CA PRO A 339 -6.71 -8.39 -27.73
C PRO A 339 -5.70 -9.29 -28.45
N GLN A 340 -4.56 -8.73 -28.88
CA GLN A 340 -3.51 -9.46 -29.61
C GLN A 340 -2.48 -10.13 -28.67
N TRP A 341 -2.54 -9.87 -27.37
CA TRP A 341 -1.58 -10.42 -26.41
C TRP A 341 -1.93 -11.86 -26.03
N THR A 342 -0.89 -12.64 -25.72
CA THR A 342 -0.99 -14.04 -25.30
C THR A 342 -0.53 -14.23 -23.86
N GLN A 343 -1.12 -15.24 -23.19
CA GLN A 343 -0.78 -15.60 -21.82
C GLN A 343 0.10 -16.84 -21.75
N ALA A 344 0.71 -17.24 -22.88
CA ALA A 344 1.60 -18.39 -23.02
C ALA A 344 2.80 -18.37 -22.06
N TRP A 345 3.14 -17.19 -21.53
CA TRP A 345 4.21 -16.99 -20.54
C TRP A 345 3.91 -17.55 -19.16
N ARG A 346 2.63 -17.70 -18.79
CA ARG A 346 2.20 -18.12 -17.44
C ARG A 346 2.73 -19.51 -17.08
N ARG A 347 2.66 -20.46 -18.01
CA ARG A 347 3.11 -21.85 -17.78
C ARG A 347 4.63 -21.96 -17.62
N PRO A 348 5.47 -21.44 -18.53
CA PRO A 348 6.91 -21.45 -18.35
C PRO A 348 7.37 -20.73 -17.07
N LEU A 349 6.74 -19.60 -16.71
CA LEU A 349 7.00 -18.92 -15.44
C LEU A 349 6.65 -19.82 -14.25
N ARG A 350 5.45 -20.42 -14.26
CA ARG A 350 4.99 -21.30 -13.18
C ARG A 350 5.89 -22.52 -13.01
N ASP A 351 6.30 -23.14 -14.11
CA ASP A 351 7.23 -24.28 -14.11
C ASP A 351 8.62 -23.90 -13.55
N ALA A 352 9.09 -22.67 -13.80
CA ALA A 352 10.32 -22.15 -13.23
C ALA A 352 10.20 -21.95 -11.71
N MET A 353 9.10 -21.35 -11.25
CA MET A 353 8.81 -21.14 -9.82
C MET A 353 8.64 -22.47 -9.08
N ASP A 354 7.89 -23.42 -9.64
CA ASP A 354 7.67 -24.75 -9.04
C ASP A 354 8.98 -25.53 -8.92
N ARG A 355 9.89 -25.42 -9.91
CA ARG A 355 11.21 -26.02 -9.78
C ARG A 355 12.03 -25.37 -8.67
N LEU A 356 12.07 -24.03 -8.64
CA LEU A 356 12.77 -23.28 -7.60
C LEU A 356 12.25 -23.66 -6.21
N ARG A 357 10.93 -23.69 -5.99
CA ARG A 357 10.32 -24.12 -4.73
C ARG A 357 10.80 -25.49 -4.28
N HIS A 358 10.87 -26.48 -5.18
CA HIS A 358 11.37 -27.82 -4.82
C HIS A 358 12.85 -27.78 -4.39
N ASP A 359 13.68 -27.00 -5.07
CA ASP A 359 15.09 -26.84 -4.72
C ASP A 359 15.26 -26.13 -3.37
N LEU A 360 14.50 -25.06 -3.09
CA LEU A 360 14.48 -24.36 -1.80
C LEU A 360 13.99 -25.26 -0.65
N ALA A 361 12.93 -26.04 -0.88
CA ALA A 361 12.40 -26.97 0.11
C ALA A 361 13.42 -28.07 0.47
N ARG A 362 14.18 -28.56 -0.51
CA ARG A 362 15.27 -29.52 -0.30
C ARG A 362 16.39 -28.91 0.54
N ILE A 363 16.80 -27.67 0.25
CA ILE A 363 17.82 -26.95 1.04
C ILE A 363 17.35 -26.81 2.50
N TYR A 364 16.12 -26.32 2.70
CA TYR A 364 15.56 -26.14 4.05
C TYR A 364 15.48 -27.46 4.82
N LYS A 365 14.95 -28.52 4.20
CA LYS A 365 14.85 -29.85 4.81
C LYS A 365 16.21 -30.42 5.23
N ASN A 366 17.27 -30.12 4.49
CA ASN A 366 18.63 -30.64 4.77
C ASN A 366 19.37 -29.81 5.83
N LEU A 367 19.22 -28.49 5.83
CA LEU A 367 20.00 -27.60 6.70
C LEU A 367 19.29 -27.24 8.00
N ALA A 368 17.98 -26.99 7.97
CA ALA A 368 17.23 -26.53 9.13
C ALA A 368 17.27 -27.48 10.35
N PRO A 369 17.27 -28.83 10.21
CA PRO A 369 17.38 -29.75 11.35
C PRO A 369 18.69 -29.65 12.16
N ARG A 370 19.72 -28.99 11.62
CA ARG A 370 20.97 -28.69 12.35
C ARG A 370 20.76 -27.65 13.45
N TYR A 371 19.78 -26.77 13.26
CA TYR A 371 19.51 -25.63 14.14
C TYR A 371 18.19 -25.77 14.91
N LEU A 372 17.16 -26.39 14.30
CA LEU A 372 15.79 -26.41 14.81
C LEU A 372 15.38 -27.77 15.36
N LYS A 373 14.59 -27.75 16.45
CA LYS A 373 13.93 -28.95 17.01
C LYS A 373 12.94 -29.56 16.02
N ASN A 374 12.10 -28.70 15.44
CA ASN A 374 11.10 -29.05 14.44
C ASN A 374 11.06 -27.93 13.37
N PRO A 375 11.68 -28.14 12.19
CA PRO A 375 11.72 -27.13 11.13
C PRO A 375 10.34 -26.69 10.63
N GLN A 376 9.37 -27.60 10.53
CA GLN A 376 8.03 -27.25 10.06
C GLN A 376 7.34 -26.31 11.05
N ALA A 377 7.34 -26.66 12.34
CA ALA A 377 6.74 -25.82 13.38
C ALA A 377 7.42 -24.45 13.47
N ALA A 378 8.75 -24.38 13.35
CA ALA A 378 9.46 -23.10 13.33
C ALA A 378 9.12 -22.24 12.10
N ARG A 379 8.96 -22.85 10.92
CA ARG A 379 8.51 -22.16 9.70
C ARG A 379 7.09 -21.62 9.87
N ASP A 380 6.19 -22.42 10.46
CA ASP A 380 4.80 -22.04 10.72
C ASP A 380 4.70 -20.91 11.76
N ASP A 381 5.49 -20.97 12.83
CA ASP A 381 5.52 -19.94 13.89
C ASP A 381 6.30 -18.67 13.49
N TYR A 382 7.01 -18.67 12.36
CA TYR A 382 7.84 -17.52 11.93
C TYR A 382 7.03 -16.24 11.69
N ILE A 383 5.71 -16.36 11.50
CA ILE A 383 4.80 -15.21 11.47
C ILE A 383 4.93 -14.32 12.71
N SER A 384 5.28 -14.87 13.89
CA SER A 384 5.49 -14.04 15.08
C SER A 384 6.65 -13.06 14.91
N VAL A 385 7.71 -13.46 14.20
CA VAL A 385 8.85 -12.59 13.87
C VAL A 385 8.50 -11.62 12.76
N ILE A 386 7.74 -12.05 11.75
CA ILE A 386 7.32 -11.16 10.65
C ILE A 386 6.44 -10.02 11.18
N LEU A 387 5.55 -10.30 12.14
CA LEU A 387 4.66 -9.31 12.77
C LEU A 387 5.40 -8.36 13.73
N ASP A 388 6.44 -8.85 14.41
CA ASP A 388 7.29 -8.06 15.29
C ASP A 388 8.76 -8.48 15.13
N ARG A 389 9.53 -7.64 14.43
CA ARG A 389 10.97 -7.86 14.19
C ARG A 389 11.86 -7.27 15.27
N SER A 390 11.32 -6.94 16.44
CA SER A 390 12.13 -6.54 17.59
C SER A 390 13.18 -7.62 17.92
N GLU A 391 14.34 -7.18 18.39
CA GLU A 391 15.44 -8.08 18.75
C GLU A 391 14.98 -9.06 19.84
N GLU A 392 14.22 -8.57 20.83
CA GLU A 392 13.65 -9.37 21.92
C GLU A 392 12.75 -10.50 21.40
N ASN A 393 11.76 -10.20 20.56
CA ASN A 393 10.84 -11.22 20.03
C ASN A 393 11.57 -12.22 19.13
N THR A 394 12.53 -11.76 18.33
CA THR A 394 13.32 -12.62 17.45
C THR A 394 14.21 -13.56 18.26
N GLU A 395 14.91 -13.07 19.29
CA GLU A 395 15.69 -13.91 20.20
C GLU A 395 14.82 -14.93 20.95
N ALA A 396 13.63 -14.52 21.41
CA ALA A 396 12.67 -15.41 22.06
C ALA A 396 12.20 -16.53 21.11
N PHE A 397 11.89 -16.20 19.86
CA PHE A 397 11.57 -17.16 18.81
C PHE A 397 12.73 -18.14 18.58
N LEU A 398 13.95 -17.63 18.37
CA LEU A 398 15.13 -18.46 18.13
C LEU A 398 15.37 -19.42 19.30
N SER A 399 15.32 -18.91 20.54
CA SER A 399 15.50 -19.71 21.76
C SER A 399 14.45 -20.81 21.91
N ARG A 400 13.19 -20.52 21.60
CA ARG A 400 12.08 -21.50 21.67
C ARG A 400 12.30 -22.65 20.68
N HIS A 401 12.63 -22.35 19.43
CA HIS A 401 12.71 -23.35 18.36
C HIS A 401 14.08 -24.01 18.20
N ALA A 402 15.15 -23.40 18.70
CA ALA A 402 16.50 -23.91 18.55
C ALA A 402 16.69 -25.25 19.27
N ARG A 403 17.40 -26.17 18.62
CA ARG A 403 17.76 -27.49 19.17
C ARG A 403 18.92 -27.42 20.18
N LYS A 404 19.76 -26.40 20.06
CA LYS A 404 20.94 -26.13 20.88
C LYS A 404 21.16 -24.61 20.98
N ALA A 405 22.05 -24.18 21.86
CA ALA A 405 22.51 -22.78 21.85
C ALA A 405 23.10 -22.44 20.47
N LEU A 406 22.68 -21.31 19.91
CA LEU A 406 23.09 -20.83 18.59
C LEU A 406 24.15 -19.75 18.73
N SER A 407 25.26 -19.88 17.99
CA SER A 407 26.20 -18.78 17.81
C SER A 407 25.56 -17.65 16.98
N SER A 408 26.15 -16.45 16.97
CA SER A 408 25.66 -15.35 16.13
C SER A 408 25.57 -15.73 14.64
N GLU A 409 26.54 -16.49 14.13
CA GLU A 409 26.54 -16.98 12.75
C GLU A 409 25.42 -18.02 12.50
N ASP A 410 25.17 -18.90 13.46
CA ASP A 410 24.07 -19.86 13.39
C ASP A 410 22.71 -19.14 13.37
N LYS A 411 22.54 -18.07 14.16
CA LYS A 411 21.32 -17.24 14.18
C LYS A 411 21.10 -16.59 12.82
N THR A 412 22.13 -15.96 12.25
CA THR A 412 22.07 -15.36 10.91
C THR A 412 21.70 -16.40 9.85
N THR A 413 22.34 -17.57 9.87
CA THR A 413 22.06 -18.66 8.92
C THR A 413 20.62 -19.15 9.04
N LEU A 414 20.13 -19.32 10.26
CA LEU A 414 18.76 -19.75 10.52
C LEU A 414 17.73 -18.71 10.06
N LEU A 415 17.95 -17.42 10.33
CA LEU A 415 17.08 -16.35 9.85
C LEU A 415 17.06 -16.30 8.30
N LYS A 416 18.22 -16.44 7.65
CA LYS A 416 18.30 -16.55 6.17
C LYS A 416 17.52 -17.77 5.64
N LEU A 417 17.57 -18.91 6.31
CA LEU A 417 16.80 -20.11 5.93
C LEU A 417 15.28 -19.88 6.05
N LEU A 418 14.82 -19.16 7.08
CA LEU A 418 13.40 -18.85 7.27
C LEU A 418 12.91 -17.79 6.27
N GLU A 419 13.70 -16.74 6.03
CA GLU A 419 13.41 -15.75 4.99
C GLU A 419 13.42 -16.34 3.58
N MET A 420 14.25 -17.36 3.33
CA MET A 420 14.23 -18.13 2.07
C MET A 420 12.88 -18.83 1.87
N GLN A 421 12.30 -19.40 2.94
CA GLN A 421 10.97 -20.01 2.89
C GLN A 421 9.86 -18.97 2.71
N ARG A 422 9.96 -17.82 3.40
CA ARG A 422 9.02 -16.69 3.24
C ARG A 422 9.00 -16.17 1.80
N ASN A 423 10.16 -15.86 1.23
CA ASN A 423 10.29 -15.40 -0.16
C ASN A 423 9.84 -16.47 -1.17
N GLY A 424 10.11 -17.75 -0.89
CA GLY A 424 9.60 -18.87 -1.67
C GLY A 424 8.07 -18.99 -1.68
N MET A 425 7.36 -18.45 -0.67
CA MET A 425 5.91 -18.33 -0.68
C MET A 425 5.42 -17.04 -1.34
N LEU A 426 6.12 -15.91 -1.12
CA LEU A 426 5.78 -14.60 -1.72
C LEU A 426 5.84 -14.61 -3.25
N MET A 427 6.74 -15.40 -3.85
CA MET A 427 6.79 -15.54 -5.31
C MET A 427 5.53 -16.17 -5.93
N TYR A 428 4.56 -16.62 -5.13
CA TYR A 428 3.28 -17.19 -5.59
C TYR A 428 2.06 -16.31 -5.32
N THR A 429 2.25 -15.03 -4.98
CA THR A 429 1.15 -14.07 -4.92
C THR A 429 0.39 -14.03 -6.26
N SER A 430 -0.94 -14.11 -6.20
CA SER A 430 -1.78 -14.30 -7.39
C SER A 430 -1.64 -13.20 -8.45
N CYS A 431 -1.41 -11.95 -8.04
CA CYS A 431 -1.31 -10.79 -8.94
C CYS A 431 -0.22 -10.95 -10.00
N GLY A 432 0.86 -11.68 -9.69
CA GLY A 432 1.96 -11.95 -10.64
C GLY A 432 1.56 -12.82 -11.85
N TRP A 433 0.34 -13.35 -11.89
CA TRP A 433 -0.22 -14.06 -13.05
C TRP A 433 -1.55 -13.47 -13.55
N PHE A 434 -2.14 -12.52 -12.84
CA PHE A 434 -3.51 -12.07 -13.14
C PHE A 434 -3.59 -11.22 -14.42
N PHE A 435 -2.61 -10.35 -14.62
CA PHE A 435 -2.53 -9.40 -15.73
C PHE A 435 -1.92 -10.03 -16.99
N ASP A 436 -1.80 -9.20 -18.03
CA ASP A 436 -1.63 -9.70 -19.38
C ASP A 436 -0.16 -9.93 -19.78
N GLU A 437 0.79 -9.35 -19.05
CA GLU A 437 2.20 -9.27 -19.49
C GLU A 437 3.22 -9.66 -18.41
N ILE A 438 4.22 -10.44 -18.81
CA ILE A 438 5.30 -10.91 -17.92
C ILE A 438 6.24 -9.78 -17.47
N SER A 439 6.34 -8.68 -18.23
CA SER A 439 7.04 -7.46 -17.81
C SER A 439 6.17 -6.47 -17.01
N GLY A 440 4.95 -6.86 -16.61
CA GLY A 440 4.13 -6.07 -15.70
C GLY A 440 4.76 -5.97 -14.30
N ILE A 441 4.43 -4.91 -13.56
CA ILE A 441 5.03 -4.64 -12.23
C ILE A 441 4.77 -5.78 -11.24
N GLU A 442 3.60 -6.40 -11.27
CA GLU A 442 3.23 -7.52 -10.40
C GLU A 442 4.04 -8.79 -10.74
N THR A 443 4.26 -9.06 -12.03
CA THR A 443 5.04 -10.22 -12.47
C THR A 443 6.53 -10.05 -12.18
N ILE A 444 7.06 -8.82 -12.36
CA ILE A 444 8.42 -8.45 -11.95
C ILE A 444 8.59 -8.66 -10.44
N GLN A 445 7.61 -8.24 -9.64
CA GLN A 445 7.63 -8.36 -8.18
C GLN A 445 7.77 -9.83 -7.72
N VAL A 446 6.98 -10.76 -8.27
CA VAL A 446 7.13 -12.18 -7.92
C VAL A 446 8.48 -12.77 -8.37
N MET A 447 9.05 -12.28 -9.47
CA MET A 447 10.42 -12.63 -9.88
C MET A 447 11.49 -12.05 -8.96
N MET A 448 11.26 -10.86 -8.36
CA MET A 448 12.14 -10.30 -7.34
C MET A 448 12.15 -11.16 -6.07
N TYR A 449 10.99 -11.66 -5.61
CA TYR A 449 10.94 -12.61 -4.50
C TYR A 449 11.69 -13.91 -4.82
N ALA A 450 11.55 -14.44 -6.05
CA ALA A 450 12.31 -15.61 -6.49
C ALA A 450 13.83 -15.34 -6.49
N ALA A 451 14.26 -14.17 -6.98
CA ALA A 451 15.67 -13.76 -6.96
C ALA A 451 16.22 -13.63 -5.55
N ARG A 452 15.46 -13.05 -4.61
CA ARG A 452 15.84 -12.98 -3.19
C ARG A 452 15.97 -14.37 -2.58
N ALA A 453 15.02 -15.27 -2.85
CA ALA A 453 15.10 -16.65 -2.35
C ALA A 453 16.33 -17.40 -2.89
N MET A 454 16.68 -17.22 -4.18
CA MET A 454 17.89 -17.79 -4.77
C MET A 454 19.17 -17.22 -4.16
N GLN A 455 19.21 -15.92 -3.85
CA GLN A 455 20.35 -15.32 -3.16
C GLN A 455 20.51 -15.91 -1.75
N LEU A 456 19.44 -16.00 -0.97
CA LEU A 456 19.48 -16.60 0.36
C LEU A 456 19.92 -18.07 0.31
N ALA A 457 19.45 -18.83 -0.69
CA ALA A 457 19.89 -20.20 -0.93
C ALA A 457 21.39 -20.31 -1.22
N ARG A 458 21.94 -19.41 -2.05
CA ARG A 458 23.38 -19.33 -2.32
C ARG A 458 24.16 -19.02 -1.04
N ASP A 459 23.68 -18.07 -0.23
CA ASP A 459 24.37 -17.65 0.99
C ASP A 459 24.45 -18.79 2.03
N VAL A 460 23.39 -19.57 2.21
CA VAL A 460 23.33 -20.61 3.26
C VAL A 460 23.78 -22.00 2.79
N ALA A 461 23.74 -22.27 1.49
CA ALA A 461 24.04 -23.61 0.94
C ALA A 461 25.14 -23.62 -0.12
N GLY A 462 25.63 -22.45 -0.57
CA GLY A 462 26.62 -22.36 -1.65
C GLY A 462 26.11 -22.80 -3.03
N VAL A 463 24.78 -22.93 -3.21
CA VAL A 463 24.17 -23.42 -4.44
C VAL A 463 23.74 -22.25 -5.33
N ASP A 464 24.21 -22.21 -6.58
CA ASP A 464 23.73 -21.27 -7.58
C ASP A 464 22.52 -21.86 -8.34
N LEU A 465 21.34 -21.31 -8.08
CA LEU A 465 20.07 -21.68 -8.73
C LEU A 465 19.69 -20.73 -9.88
N GLU A 466 20.38 -19.59 -10.01
CA GLU A 466 19.97 -18.49 -10.88
C GLU A 466 20.10 -18.85 -12.36
N GLY A 467 21.19 -19.53 -12.75
CA GLY A 467 21.42 -19.92 -14.14
C GLY A 467 20.32 -20.80 -14.73
N GLU A 468 19.91 -21.86 -14.01
CA GLU A 468 18.83 -22.76 -14.46
C GLU A 468 17.45 -22.09 -14.38
N PHE A 469 17.23 -21.17 -13.44
CA PHE A 469 16.01 -20.37 -13.38
C PHE A 469 15.86 -19.47 -14.62
N VAL A 470 16.89 -18.69 -14.96
CA VAL A 470 16.90 -17.82 -16.14
C VAL A 470 16.74 -18.61 -17.44
N LYS A 471 17.36 -19.79 -17.54
CA LYS A 471 17.19 -20.70 -18.68
C LYS A 471 15.74 -21.13 -18.89
N ARG A 472 14.98 -21.32 -17.81
CA ARG A 472 13.53 -21.62 -17.88
C ARG A 472 12.73 -20.39 -18.28
N LEU A 473 13.05 -19.22 -17.74
CA LEU A 473 12.40 -17.96 -18.11
C LEU A 473 12.57 -17.60 -19.59
N LYS A 474 13.63 -18.08 -20.25
CA LYS A 474 13.80 -17.90 -21.71
C LYS A 474 12.64 -18.52 -22.51
N LYS A 475 11.93 -19.51 -21.96
CA LYS A 475 10.76 -20.15 -22.58
C LYS A 475 9.46 -19.40 -22.33
N ALA A 476 9.45 -18.38 -21.46
CA ALA A 476 8.28 -17.55 -21.22
C ALA A 476 8.28 -16.39 -22.22
N PRO A 477 7.42 -16.38 -23.27
CA PRO A 477 7.36 -15.25 -24.19
C PRO A 477 6.97 -13.96 -23.46
N SER A 478 7.35 -12.80 -24.00
CA SER A 478 6.81 -11.50 -23.57
C SER A 478 6.06 -10.89 -24.76
N ASN A 479 4.98 -10.16 -24.49
CA ASN A 479 4.24 -9.44 -25.54
C ASN A 479 4.94 -8.11 -25.92
N ILE A 480 5.94 -7.68 -25.15
CA ILE A 480 6.65 -6.41 -25.34
C ILE A 480 8.15 -6.64 -25.62
N TYR A 481 8.76 -7.57 -24.89
CA TYR A 481 10.18 -7.89 -24.98
C TYR A 481 10.40 -9.29 -25.55
N GLU A 482 11.65 -9.75 -25.61
CA GLU A 482 11.97 -11.07 -26.16
C GLU A 482 11.34 -12.24 -25.37
N ASN A 483 11.50 -12.23 -24.04
CA ASN A 483 11.07 -13.30 -23.14
C ASN A 483 11.30 -12.92 -21.67
N GLY A 484 10.82 -13.74 -20.74
CA GLY A 484 11.00 -13.56 -19.31
C GLY A 484 12.46 -13.49 -18.85
N ALA A 485 13.42 -14.10 -19.58
CA ALA A 485 14.83 -13.97 -19.22
C ALA A 485 15.38 -12.57 -19.53
N TYR A 486 14.89 -11.90 -20.57
CA TYR A 486 15.16 -10.49 -20.81
C TYR A 486 14.61 -9.65 -19.65
N VAL A 487 13.34 -9.88 -19.27
CA VAL A 487 12.69 -9.14 -18.18
C VAL A 487 13.47 -9.30 -16.87
N TYR A 488 13.86 -10.53 -16.54
CA TYR A 488 14.65 -10.80 -15.34
C TYR A 488 15.98 -10.04 -15.32
N ARG A 489 16.74 -10.05 -16.41
CA ARG A 489 18.06 -9.38 -16.47
C ARG A 489 17.97 -7.87 -16.38
N HIS A 490 16.93 -7.25 -16.96
CA HIS A 490 16.84 -5.80 -17.07
C HIS A 490 15.99 -5.14 -15.97
N PHE A 491 15.07 -5.87 -15.34
CA PHE A 491 14.16 -5.28 -14.34
C PHE A 491 14.25 -5.94 -12.96
N VAL A 492 14.62 -7.22 -12.88
CA VAL A 492 14.70 -7.95 -11.60
C VAL A 492 16.11 -7.89 -11.02
N LYS A 493 17.12 -8.27 -11.82
CA LYS A 493 18.51 -8.32 -11.37
C LYS A 493 19.05 -6.96 -10.89
N PRO A 494 18.76 -5.82 -11.57
CA PRO A 494 19.23 -4.51 -11.10
C PRO A 494 18.61 -4.06 -9.78
N SER A 495 17.48 -4.65 -9.37
CA SER A 495 16.85 -4.36 -8.07
C SER A 495 17.49 -5.11 -6.91
N SER A 496 18.39 -6.07 -7.19
CA SER A 496 19.08 -6.83 -6.15
C SER A 496 20.03 -5.95 -5.35
N VAL A 497 20.02 -6.15 -4.03
CA VAL A 497 20.85 -5.39 -3.10
C VAL A 497 21.71 -6.35 -2.29
N ASP A 498 22.98 -5.98 -2.12
CA ASP A 498 23.90 -6.58 -1.16
C ASP A 498 24.36 -5.54 -0.14
N LEU A 499 25.08 -5.99 0.89
CA LEU A 499 25.56 -5.09 1.95
C LEU A 499 26.57 -4.04 1.43
N TYR A 500 27.25 -4.29 0.31
CA TYR A 500 28.13 -3.29 -0.30
C TYR A 500 27.33 -2.16 -0.94
N ARG A 501 26.23 -2.47 -1.65
CA ARG A 501 25.32 -1.48 -2.21
C ARG A 501 24.60 -0.70 -1.13
N VAL A 502 24.19 -1.35 -0.03
CA VAL A 502 23.67 -0.64 1.16
C VAL A 502 24.74 0.30 1.72
N GLY A 503 25.97 -0.18 1.91
CA GLY A 503 27.10 0.65 2.34
C GLY A 503 27.38 1.83 1.42
N ALA A 504 27.30 1.64 0.11
CA ALA A 504 27.48 2.69 -0.90
C ALA A 504 26.36 3.73 -0.82
N HIS A 505 25.13 3.27 -0.60
CA HIS A 505 23.98 4.14 -0.40
C HIS A 505 24.19 5.05 0.81
N TYR A 506 24.56 4.48 1.95
CA TYR A 506 24.88 5.23 3.16
C TYR A 506 26.03 6.21 2.95
N ALA A 507 27.13 5.74 2.35
CA ALA A 507 28.32 6.53 2.10
C ALA A 507 28.05 7.74 1.18
N ILE A 508 27.27 7.56 0.11
CA ILE A 508 26.92 8.64 -0.81
C ILE A 508 25.97 9.63 -0.12
N SER A 509 24.98 9.14 0.62
CA SER A 509 23.99 10.00 1.28
C SER A 509 24.63 10.90 2.34
N SER A 510 25.65 10.43 3.05
CA SER A 510 26.34 11.21 4.10
C SER A 510 27.20 12.38 3.58
N VAL A 511 27.41 12.48 2.26
CA VAL A 511 28.01 13.67 1.62
C VAL A 511 26.99 14.79 1.41
N PHE A 512 25.70 14.46 1.35
CA PHE A 512 24.62 15.41 1.07
C PHE A 512 23.73 15.71 2.29
N GLU A 513 23.70 14.85 3.31
CA GLU A 513 22.88 15.01 4.53
C GLU A 513 23.74 15.43 5.74
N GLU A 514 23.30 16.43 6.52
CA GLU A 514 24.06 17.04 7.65
C GLU A 514 24.14 16.17 8.93
N SER A 515 23.44 15.04 9.02
CA SER A 515 23.46 14.17 10.22
C SER A 515 23.30 12.68 9.88
N PRO A 516 24.41 11.90 9.81
CA PRO A 516 24.40 10.50 9.39
C PRO A 516 24.29 9.45 10.51
N GLU A 517 24.28 9.84 11.79
CA GLU A 517 24.70 8.95 12.89
C GLU A 517 23.77 7.75 13.16
N GLU A 518 22.49 7.80 12.77
CA GLU A 518 21.61 6.62 12.72
C GLU A 518 20.65 6.72 11.53
N ILE A 519 21.17 6.63 10.31
CA ILE A 519 20.27 6.46 9.16
C ILE A 519 19.75 5.00 9.22
N ARG A 520 18.48 4.79 9.60
CA ARG A 520 17.78 3.53 9.30
C ARG A 520 17.36 3.57 7.84
N LEU A 521 17.98 2.73 7.01
CA LEU A 521 17.64 2.64 5.60
C LEU A 521 16.79 1.39 5.42
N ALA A 522 15.47 1.57 5.43
CA ALA A 522 14.52 0.49 5.26
C ALA A 522 14.81 -0.63 6.29
N SER A 523 15.12 -1.84 5.84
CA SER A 523 15.47 -2.98 6.70
C SER A 523 16.93 -3.06 7.17
N TYR A 524 17.72 -1.98 7.05
CA TYR A 524 19.13 -1.95 7.44
C TYR A 524 19.43 -0.85 8.45
N SER A 525 20.44 -1.14 9.29
CA SER A 525 21.05 -0.18 10.20
C SER A 525 22.52 -0.04 9.85
N ALA A 526 23.06 1.17 9.97
CA ALA A 526 24.47 1.45 9.76
C ALA A 526 25.05 2.30 10.89
N ASP A 527 26.18 1.86 11.45
CA ASP A 527 27.03 2.67 12.32
C ASP A 527 28.21 3.18 11.50
N ILE A 528 28.26 4.49 11.24
CA ILE A 528 29.28 5.13 10.42
C ILE A 528 30.27 5.88 11.31
N LYS A 529 31.55 5.57 11.12
CA LYS A 529 32.67 6.26 11.75
C LYS A 529 33.48 6.97 10.69
N GLU A 530 33.18 8.25 10.52
CA GLU A 530 33.93 9.14 9.65
C GLU A 530 35.38 9.28 10.14
N LYS A 531 36.33 9.34 9.20
CA LYS A 531 37.76 9.49 9.50
C LYS A 531 38.43 10.64 8.75
N TYR A 532 37.86 11.04 7.60
CA TYR A 532 38.36 12.15 6.80
C TYR A 532 37.22 12.78 6.03
N ARG A 533 37.08 14.10 6.15
CA ARG A 533 36.19 14.94 5.36
C ARG A 533 36.96 16.20 4.98
N ASP A 534 36.79 16.64 3.74
CA ASP A 534 37.42 17.84 3.21
C ASP A 534 36.55 18.41 2.09
N GLU A 535 36.54 19.73 1.98
CA GLU A 535 35.69 20.46 1.03
C GLU A 535 36.49 21.58 0.37
N SER A 536 36.35 21.72 -0.95
CA SER A 536 37.02 22.78 -1.72
C SER A 536 36.08 23.29 -2.81
N GLY A 537 35.44 24.43 -2.56
CA GLY A 537 34.39 24.97 -3.42
C GLY A 537 33.20 24.00 -3.50
N ARG A 538 32.93 23.47 -4.69
CA ARG A 538 31.87 22.45 -4.93
C ARG A 538 32.36 21.01 -4.73
N LEU A 539 33.67 20.80 -4.64
CA LEU A 539 34.25 19.48 -4.46
C LEU A 539 34.13 19.07 -2.99
N ARG A 540 33.59 17.87 -2.76
CA ARG A 540 33.53 17.26 -1.43
C ARG A 540 34.15 15.88 -1.47
N ILE A 541 34.96 15.56 -0.48
CA ILE A 541 35.45 14.21 -0.27
C ILE A 541 35.16 13.76 1.16
N LEU A 542 34.72 12.52 1.27
CA LEU A 542 34.39 11.88 2.54
C LEU A 542 34.96 10.46 2.53
N SER A 543 35.64 10.07 3.59
CA SER A 543 36.12 8.70 3.76
C SER A 543 35.96 8.24 5.20
N GLY A 544 35.44 7.03 5.37
CA GLY A 544 35.14 6.49 6.67
C GLY A 544 35.10 4.97 6.70
N LYS A 545 34.67 4.47 7.85
CA LYS A 545 34.41 3.05 8.11
C LYS A 545 32.95 2.92 8.52
N ALA A 546 32.31 1.81 8.17
CA ALA A 546 30.94 1.56 8.62
C ALA A 546 30.71 0.10 8.98
N THR A 547 29.77 -0.15 9.88
CA THR A 547 29.21 -1.48 10.13
C THR A 547 27.78 -1.47 9.65
N ILE A 548 27.48 -2.27 8.62
CA ILE A 548 26.13 -2.40 8.06
C ILE A 548 25.52 -3.68 8.59
N ILE A 549 24.29 -3.60 9.10
CA ILE A 549 23.56 -4.72 9.70
C ILE A 549 22.19 -4.83 9.04
N SER A 550 21.80 -6.03 8.60
CA SER A 550 20.42 -6.32 8.23
C SER A 550 19.58 -6.53 9.50
N ASN A 551 18.50 -5.76 9.64
CA ASN A 551 17.54 -5.92 10.75
C ASN A 551 16.64 -7.15 10.58
N ILE A 552 16.72 -7.85 9.44
CA ILE A 552 15.91 -9.04 9.10
C ILE A 552 16.69 -10.32 9.38
N THR A 553 17.90 -10.41 8.84
CA THR A 553 18.73 -11.63 8.91
C THR A 553 19.86 -11.51 9.92
N TRP A 554 20.07 -10.33 10.50
CA TRP A 554 21.21 -10.01 11.37
C TRP A 554 22.57 -10.26 10.72
N GLU A 555 22.60 -10.30 9.39
CA GLU A 555 23.86 -10.31 8.66
C GLU A 555 24.55 -8.97 8.85
N SER A 556 25.81 -9.00 9.27
CA SER A 556 26.62 -7.82 9.51
C SER A 556 27.87 -7.83 8.64
N LYS A 557 28.25 -6.67 8.13
CA LYS A 557 29.49 -6.48 7.38
C LYS A 557 30.16 -5.16 7.76
N ARG A 558 31.47 -5.24 8.01
CA ARG A 558 32.32 -4.08 8.26
C ARG A 558 32.99 -3.65 6.97
N ILE A 559 32.83 -2.38 6.62
CA ILE A 559 33.33 -1.81 5.37
C ILE A 559 34.20 -0.58 5.63
N ASP A 560 35.07 -0.28 4.67
CA ASP A 560 35.59 1.07 4.45
C ASP A 560 34.98 1.66 3.18
N PHE A 561 34.87 2.98 3.16
CA PHE A 561 34.32 3.71 2.02
C PHE A 561 35.04 5.03 1.78
N THR A 562 35.02 5.47 0.52
CA THR A 562 35.40 6.82 0.09
C THR A 562 34.34 7.31 -0.88
N VAL A 563 33.87 8.53 -0.71
CA VAL A 563 32.96 9.22 -1.63
C VAL A 563 33.60 10.53 -2.05
N PHE A 564 33.56 10.79 -3.35
CA PHE A 564 33.97 12.03 -3.95
C PHE A 564 32.80 12.58 -4.78
N SER A 565 32.39 13.81 -4.46
CA SER A 565 31.33 14.54 -5.16
C SER A 565 31.92 15.80 -5.78
N MET A 566 31.54 16.08 -7.03
CA MET A 566 31.92 17.31 -7.72
C MET A 566 30.91 18.45 -7.52
N GLY A 567 29.88 18.23 -6.70
CA GLY A 567 28.82 19.19 -6.41
C GLY A 567 27.72 19.26 -7.47
N ASP A 568 27.66 18.26 -8.35
CA ASP A 568 26.58 18.02 -9.31
C ASP A 568 26.20 16.53 -9.34
N HIS A 569 25.72 16.03 -10.48
CA HIS A 569 25.38 14.62 -10.67
C HIS A 569 26.60 13.68 -10.67
N ASN A 570 27.84 14.20 -10.71
CA ASN A 570 29.05 13.39 -10.75
C ASN A 570 29.53 13.04 -9.34
N VAL A 571 29.08 11.87 -8.88
CA VAL A 571 29.51 11.26 -7.62
C VAL A 571 30.16 9.92 -7.90
N THR A 572 31.36 9.71 -7.33
CA THR A 572 32.06 8.44 -7.32
C THR A 572 32.23 7.97 -5.89
N ALA A 573 31.73 6.78 -5.57
CA ALA A 573 31.93 6.15 -4.28
C ALA A 573 32.64 4.80 -4.45
N GLY A 574 33.55 4.48 -3.55
CA GLY A 574 34.14 3.16 -3.42
C GLY A 574 33.75 2.55 -2.09
N VAL A 575 33.33 1.28 -2.09
CA VAL A 575 33.02 0.53 -0.86
C VAL A 575 33.64 -0.86 -0.91
N LYS A 576 34.33 -1.26 0.17
CA LYS A 576 34.95 -2.59 0.29
C LYS A 576 34.94 -3.09 1.72
N ASP A 577 35.26 -4.37 1.91
CA ASP A 577 35.51 -4.92 3.25
C ASP A 577 36.59 -4.09 3.95
N LEU A 578 36.40 -3.92 5.26
CA LEU A 578 37.28 -3.09 6.09
C LEU A 578 38.74 -3.54 5.97
N ARG A 579 39.58 -2.67 5.39
CA ARG A 579 41.02 -2.90 5.27
C ARG A 579 41.77 -2.69 6.59
N GLU A 580 42.99 -3.21 6.62
CA GLU A 580 43.96 -2.91 7.66
C GLU A 580 44.23 -1.39 7.75
N GLU A 581 44.45 -0.93 8.98
CA GLU A 581 44.62 0.49 9.30
C GLU A 581 45.75 1.16 8.50
N ARG A 582 46.84 0.43 8.23
CA ARG A 582 47.98 0.94 7.46
C ARG A 582 47.59 1.25 6.00
N LEU A 583 46.91 0.31 5.33
CA LEU A 583 46.47 0.48 3.94
C LEU A 583 45.41 1.58 3.82
N TYR A 584 44.54 1.68 4.82
CA TYR A 584 43.56 2.77 4.89
C TYR A 584 44.23 4.14 5.01
N ARG A 585 45.25 4.28 5.87
CA ARG A 585 46.01 5.55 5.98
C ARG A 585 46.70 5.94 4.68
N THR A 586 47.35 4.99 4.00
CA THR A 586 47.97 5.26 2.69
C THR A 586 46.95 5.77 1.66
N LEU A 587 45.77 5.16 1.59
CA LEU A 587 44.68 5.65 0.75
C LEU A 587 44.33 7.11 1.08
N ILE A 588 44.13 7.44 2.36
CA ILE A 588 43.75 8.79 2.80
C ILE A 588 44.85 9.81 2.46
N ASP A 589 46.11 9.47 2.65
CA ASP A 589 47.23 10.38 2.37
C ASP A 589 47.36 10.68 0.87
N GLU A 590 47.17 9.67 0.01
CA GLU A 590 47.12 9.88 -1.44
C GLU A 590 45.92 10.71 -1.87
N LEU A 591 44.72 10.42 -1.35
CA LEU A 591 43.50 11.20 -1.62
C LEU A 591 43.66 12.66 -1.22
N LYS A 592 44.20 12.93 -0.01
CA LYS A 592 44.53 14.28 0.46
C LYS A 592 45.50 14.99 -0.49
N GLY A 593 46.53 14.28 -0.96
CA GLY A 593 47.52 14.81 -1.89
C GLY A 593 46.92 15.27 -3.22
N HIS A 594 46.01 14.48 -3.80
CA HIS A 594 45.31 14.85 -5.03
C HIS A 594 44.24 15.92 -4.81
N PHE A 595 43.42 15.80 -3.75
CA PHE A 595 42.32 16.72 -3.45
C PHE A 595 42.81 18.16 -3.20
N ARG A 596 43.88 18.34 -2.40
CA ARG A 596 44.48 19.66 -2.14
C ARG A 596 45.08 20.33 -3.37
N LYS A 597 45.43 19.56 -4.40
CA LYS A 597 45.95 20.06 -5.68
C LYS A 597 44.85 20.26 -6.73
N ALA A 598 43.59 20.01 -6.37
CA ALA A 598 42.45 19.96 -7.30
C ALA A 598 42.66 18.99 -8.49
N ASP A 599 43.44 17.92 -8.30
CA ASP A 599 43.65 16.86 -9.31
C ASP A 599 42.48 15.86 -9.28
N VAL A 600 41.35 16.28 -9.83
CA VAL A 600 40.12 15.46 -9.92
C VAL A 600 40.37 14.11 -10.59
N PRO A 601 41.07 14.01 -11.74
CA PRO A 601 41.39 12.72 -12.34
C PRO A 601 42.24 11.83 -11.43
N GLY A 602 43.16 12.42 -10.64
CA GLY A 602 43.96 11.71 -9.64
C GLY A 602 43.12 11.12 -8.51
N VAL A 603 42.13 11.87 -8.01
CA VAL A 603 41.18 11.38 -6.98
C VAL A 603 40.40 10.18 -7.52
N ILE A 604 39.78 10.29 -8.70
CA ILE A 604 38.96 9.22 -9.30
C ILE A 604 39.81 7.97 -9.54
N ARG A 605 40.99 8.10 -10.17
CA ARG A 605 41.91 6.97 -10.41
C ARG A 605 42.36 6.31 -9.11
N THR A 606 42.53 7.09 -8.04
CA THR A 606 42.87 6.55 -6.72
C THR A 606 41.72 5.71 -6.17
N ILE A 607 40.49 6.23 -6.22
CA ILE A 607 39.30 5.48 -5.82
C ILE A 607 39.18 4.18 -6.65
N ASP A 608 39.24 4.27 -7.98
CA ASP A 608 39.13 3.11 -8.87
C ASP A 608 40.22 2.06 -8.59
N ARG A 609 41.46 2.47 -8.36
CA ARG A 609 42.58 1.56 -8.09
C ARG A 609 42.40 0.80 -6.78
N TYR A 610 41.99 1.49 -5.71
CA TYR A 610 41.84 0.90 -4.37
C TYR A 610 40.53 0.11 -4.24
N TYR A 611 39.43 0.63 -4.77
CA TYR A 611 38.11 0.02 -4.66
C TYR A 611 37.79 -0.94 -5.82
N LYS A 612 38.49 -0.89 -6.96
CA LYS A 612 38.29 -1.77 -8.13
C LYS A 612 36.80 -1.91 -8.47
N ASN A 613 36.33 -3.05 -8.96
CA ASN A 613 34.92 -3.35 -9.33
C ASN A 613 33.86 -3.18 -8.21
N SER A 614 34.14 -2.41 -7.16
CA SER A 614 33.26 -2.02 -6.06
C SER A 614 33.13 -0.49 -5.99
N THR A 615 33.03 0.13 -7.17
CA THR A 615 32.71 1.55 -7.33
C THR A 615 31.24 1.75 -7.66
N PHE A 616 30.68 2.83 -7.15
CA PHE A 616 29.28 3.18 -7.16
C PHE A 616 29.12 4.65 -7.53
N SER A 617 27.92 5.00 -7.94
CA SER A 617 27.53 6.35 -8.35
C SER A 617 26.07 6.59 -7.97
N LEU A 618 25.53 7.79 -8.26
CA LEU A 618 24.12 8.08 -8.03
C LEU A 618 23.17 7.06 -8.67
N TRP A 619 23.58 6.41 -9.78
CA TRP A 619 22.80 5.37 -10.46
C TRP A 619 22.57 4.11 -9.62
N HIS A 620 23.39 3.90 -8.59
CA HIS A 620 23.34 2.69 -7.75
C HIS A 620 22.52 2.90 -6.47
N LEU A 621 22.09 4.13 -6.18
CA LEU A 621 21.24 4.44 -5.04
C LEU A 621 19.85 3.82 -5.21
N PHE A 622 19.11 3.73 -4.10
CA PHE A 622 17.69 3.34 -4.14
C PHE A 622 16.88 4.51 -4.64
N LYS A 623 15.75 4.24 -5.32
CA LYS A 623 15.06 5.23 -6.14
C LYS A 623 14.69 6.49 -5.35
N ASP A 624 14.17 6.33 -4.14
CA ASP A 624 13.66 7.47 -3.36
C ASP A 624 14.78 8.43 -2.96
N LYS A 625 15.90 7.88 -2.49
CA LYS A 625 17.08 8.67 -2.11
C LYS A 625 17.82 9.21 -3.33
N GLN A 626 17.86 8.46 -4.43
CA GLN A 626 18.35 8.96 -5.71
C GLN A 626 17.58 10.22 -6.13
N ARG A 627 16.24 10.18 -6.09
CA ARG A 627 15.39 11.34 -6.41
C ARG A 627 15.61 12.49 -5.43
N LYS A 628 15.69 12.21 -4.13
CA LYS A 628 15.96 13.23 -3.11
C LYS A 628 17.28 13.96 -3.37
N ILE A 629 18.36 13.22 -3.60
CA ILE A 629 19.69 13.81 -3.86
C ILE A 629 19.70 14.58 -5.18
N ILE A 630 19.11 14.02 -6.25
CA ILE A 630 19.00 14.73 -7.55
C ILE A 630 18.19 16.02 -7.39
N LYS A 631 17.07 15.99 -6.65
CA LYS A 631 16.27 17.18 -6.36
C LYS A 631 17.11 18.23 -5.65
N GLY A 632 17.83 17.87 -4.58
CA GLY A 632 18.72 18.78 -3.85
C GLY A 632 19.85 19.36 -4.72
N ILE A 633 20.44 18.57 -5.62
CA ILE A 633 21.44 19.06 -6.59
C ILE A 633 20.81 20.11 -7.53
N LEU A 634 19.57 19.89 -7.95
CA LEU A 634 18.87 20.77 -8.88
C LEU A 634 18.27 22.01 -8.21
N GLU A 635 18.02 22.02 -6.90
CA GLU A 635 17.42 23.16 -6.17
C GLU A 635 18.18 24.47 -6.40
N SER A 636 19.52 24.45 -6.34
CA SER A 636 20.32 25.65 -6.63
C SER A 636 20.17 26.15 -8.07
N ARG A 637 20.00 25.23 -9.03
CA ARG A 637 19.76 25.57 -10.45
C ARG A 637 18.36 26.11 -10.67
N TYR A 638 17.37 25.56 -9.96
CA TYR A 638 16.01 26.06 -9.99
C TYR A 638 15.95 27.47 -9.40
N ALA A 639 16.63 27.75 -8.29
CA ALA A 639 16.70 29.09 -7.72
C ALA A 639 17.32 30.12 -8.70
N ASP A 640 18.41 29.75 -9.40
CA ASP A 640 19.01 30.59 -10.45
C ASP A 640 17.99 30.86 -11.59
N MET A 641 17.25 29.83 -12.02
CA MET A 641 16.21 29.96 -13.04
C MET A 641 15.04 30.84 -12.58
N ASP A 642 14.58 30.66 -11.34
CA ASP A 642 13.50 31.43 -10.73
C ASP A 642 13.87 32.92 -10.68
N ALA A 643 15.11 33.24 -10.30
CA ALA A 643 15.63 34.61 -10.29
C ALA A 643 15.67 35.23 -11.69
N LEU A 644 16.10 34.48 -12.71
CA LEU A 644 16.12 34.96 -14.09
C LEU A 644 14.71 35.24 -14.63
N TYR A 645 13.75 34.35 -14.40
CA TYR A 645 12.37 34.57 -14.81
C TYR A 645 11.75 35.77 -14.08
N ARG A 646 11.97 35.89 -12.77
CA ARG A 646 11.52 37.05 -11.98
C ARG A 646 12.13 38.35 -12.51
N GLN A 647 13.42 38.37 -12.83
CA GLN A 647 14.07 39.54 -13.42
C GLN A 647 13.49 39.92 -14.79
N ILE A 648 13.17 38.93 -15.64
CA ILE A 648 12.50 39.19 -16.93
C ILE A 648 11.12 39.81 -16.70
N TYR A 649 10.36 39.27 -15.75
CA TYR A 649 9.03 39.79 -15.40
C TYR A 649 9.09 41.24 -14.90
N GLU A 650 9.88 41.50 -13.86
CA GLU A 650 9.95 42.80 -13.19
C GLU A 650 10.48 43.91 -14.12
N ASN A 651 11.55 43.65 -14.86
CA ASN A 651 12.17 44.66 -15.74
C ASN A 651 11.26 45.06 -16.91
N ASN A 652 10.35 44.18 -17.32
CA ASN A 652 9.47 44.43 -18.47
C ASN A 652 8.03 44.75 -18.04
N TYR A 653 7.73 44.80 -16.74
CA TYR A 653 6.38 45.00 -16.21
C TYR A 653 5.69 46.24 -16.79
N THR A 654 6.36 47.39 -16.77
CA THR A 654 5.83 48.67 -17.28
C THR A 654 5.57 48.61 -18.79
N VAL A 655 6.47 47.96 -19.55
CA VAL A 655 6.32 47.79 -21.00
C VAL A 655 5.14 46.88 -21.32
N MET A 656 4.99 45.76 -20.60
CA MET A 656 3.86 44.86 -20.79
C MET A 656 2.52 45.53 -20.47
N ASN A 657 2.46 46.34 -19.40
CA ASN A 657 1.27 47.12 -19.08
C ASN A 657 0.95 48.15 -20.18
N PHE A 658 1.97 48.81 -20.73
CA PHE A 658 1.79 49.72 -21.86
C PHE A 658 1.25 49.00 -23.09
N LEU A 659 1.81 47.84 -23.47
CA LEU A 659 1.31 47.02 -24.57
C LEU A 659 -0.16 46.61 -24.36
N SER A 660 -0.50 46.14 -23.15
CA SER A 660 -1.86 45.75 -22.78
C SER A 660 -2.84 46.94 -22.86
N SER A 661 -2.43 48.13 -22.41
CA SER A 661 -3.25 49.35 -22.51
C SER A 661 -3.54 49.79 -23.95
N LEU A 662 -2.68 49.40 -24.90
CA LEU A 662 -2.86 49.64 -26.34
C LEU A 662 -3.58 48.49 -27.05
N ASN A 663 -4.08 47.48 -26.32
CA ASN A 663 -4.62 46.23 -26.87
C ASN A 663 -3.65 45.49 -27.81
N ILE A 664 -2.33 45.64 -27.57
CA ILE A 664 -1.30 44.91 -28.30
C ILE A 664 -0.99 43.62 -27.52
N PRO A 665 -1.05 42.43 -28.16
CA PRO A 665 -0.73 41.17 -27.49
C PRO A 665 0.69 41.17 -26.91
N VAL A 666 0.82 40.81 -25.64
CA VAL A 666 2.13 40.66 -24.99
C VAL A 666 2.86 39.47 -25.60
N PRO A 667 4.15 39.60 -25.98
CA PRO A 667 4.94 38.49 -26.49
C PRO A 667 4.94 37.25 -25.58
N ARG A 668 4.78 36.06 -26.18
CA ARG A 668 4.70 34.78 -25.43
C ARG A 668 5.89 34.54 -24.51
N SER A 669 7.09 34.96 -24.89
CA SER A 669 8.30 34.82 -24.06
C SER A 669 8.20 35.58 -22.74
N PHE A 670 7.53 36.74 -22.71
CA PHE A 670 7.26 37.45 -21.46
C PHE A 670 6.18 36.77 -20.65
N LEU A 671 5.10 36.29 -21.30
CA LEU A 671 4.04 35.55 -20.63
C LEU A 671 4.55 34.27 -19.96
N MET A 672 5.50 33.55 -20.57
CA MET A 672 6.14 32.39 -19.94
C MET A 672 6.91 32.76 -18.66
N ALA A 673 7.57 33.92 -18.64
CA ALA A 673 8.26 34.41 -17.45
C ALA A 673 7.27 34.81 -16.34
N VAL A 674 6.19 35.50 -16.71
CA VAL A 674 5.08 35.84 -15.81
C VAL A 674 4.48 34.56 -15.22
N GLU A 675 4.17 33.58 -16.06
CA GLU A 675 3.58 32.30 -15.66
C GLU A 675 4.45 31.59 -14.63
N HIS A 676 5.74 31.44 -14.91
CA HIS A 676 6.68 30.79 -13.99
C HIS A 676 6.80 31.55 -12.66
N THR A 677 7.00 32.87 -12.72
CA THR A 677 7.19 33.71 -11.52
C THR A 677 5.96 33.72 -10.63
N LEU A 678 4.76 33.91 -11.19
CA LEU A 678 3.53 33.96 -10.40
C LEU A 678 3.19 32.59 -9.81
N ASN A 679 3.41 31.49 -10.53
CA ASN A 679 3.23 30.15 -9.97
C ASN A 679 4.14 29.91 -8.77
N ARG A 680 5.43 30.28 -8.89
CA ARG A 680 6.39 30.14 -7.80
C ARG A 680 6.03 31.00 -6.60
N GLU A 681 5.62 32.25 -6.83
CA GLU A 681 5.21 33.17 -5.76
C GLU A 681 3.95 32.68 -5.04
N LEU A 682 2.96 32.15 -5.76
CA LEU A 682 1.78 31.52 -5.14
C LEU A 682 2.15 30.31 -4.29
N GLN A 683 3.09 29.47 -4.74
CA GLN A 683 3.59 28.34 -3.93
C GLN A 683 4.27 28.86 -2.65
N GLU A 684 5.17 29.84 -2.76
CA GLU A 684 5.88 30.41 -1.61
C GLU A 684 4.93 31.05 -0.59
N LEU A 685 3.87 31.74 -1.05
CA LEU A 685 2.88 32.39 -0.18
C LEU A 685 1.92 31.43 0.51
N ILE A 686 1.66 30.25 -0.08
CA ILE A 686 0.81 29.23 0.56
C ILE A 686 1.63 28.40 1.56
N ASP A 687 2.91 28.18 1.28
CA ASP A 687 3.83 27.40 2.11
C ASP A 687 4.44 28.20 3.28
N SER A 688 4.27 29.53 3.32
CA SER A 688 4.82 30.38 4.35
C SER A 688 4.22 30.12 5.74
N GLU A 689 5.01 30.32 6.80
CA GLU A 689 4.55 30.19 8.18
C GLU A 689 3.45 31.20 8.52
N GLU A 690 3.61 32.45 8.09
CA GLU A 690 2.62 33.51 8.20
C GLU A 690 1.98 33.78 6.84
N LEU A 691 0.64 33.76 6.78
CA LEU A 691 -0.11 33.98 5.54
C LEU A 691 -0.28 35.47 5.26
N ASP A 692 0.37 35.97 4.21
CA ASP A 692 0.09 37.31 3.69
C ASP A 692 -1.12 37.26 2.73
N HIS A 693 -2.31 37.42 3.31
CA HIS A 693 -3.58 37.38 2.58
C HIS A 693 -3.71 38.46 1.49
N GLU A 694 -3.11 39.63 1.70
CA GLU A 694 -3.16 40.75 0.73
C GLU A 694 -2.29 40.43 -0.47
N LYS A 695 -1.05 39.99 -0.23
CA LYS A 695 -0.12 39.61 -1.29
C LYS A 695 -0.59 38.37 -2.05
N LEU A 696 -1.15 37.36 -1.37
CA LEU A 696 -1.73 36.18 -2.03
C LEU A 696 -2.86 36.58 -2.99
N ARG A 697 -3.78 37.45 -2.55
CA ARG A 697 -4.86 37.95 -3.41
C ARG A 697 -4.32 38.74 -4.61
N GLY A 698 -3.37 39.65 -4.37
CA GLY A 698 -2.76 40.46 -5.42
C GLY A 698 -2.04 39.61 -6.47
N THR A 699 -1.34 38.55 -6.05
CA THR A 699 -0.64 37.63 -6.96
C THR A 699 -1.63 36.92 -7.88
N PHE A 700 -2.76 36.44 -7.34
CA PHE A 700 -3.80 35.85 -8.18
C PHE A 700 -4.52 36.84 -9.10
N GLU A 701 -4.67 38.10 -8.70
CA GLU A 701 -5.21 39.16 -9.58
C GLU A 701 -4.27 39.41 -10.76
N GLU A 702 -2.95 39.40 -10.55
CA GLU A 702 -1.97 39.46 -11.64
C GLU A 702 -2.06 38.23 -12.56
N VAL A 703 -2.26 37.03 -12.02
CA VAL A 703 -2.50 35.82 -12.85
C VAL A 703 -3.70 36.05 -13.79
N LYS A 704 -4.82 36.56 -13.26
CA LYS A 704 -6.03 36.85 -14.05
C LYS A 704 -5.77 37.93 -15.10
N LYS A 705 -5.04 38.99 -14.72
CA LYS A 705 -4.69 40.12 -15.60
C LYS A 705 -3.87 39.68 -16.80
N TRP A 706 -2.89 38.80 -16.60
CA TRP A 706 -2.01 38.33 -17.67
C TRP A 706 -2.55 37.12 -18.44
N GLY A 707 -3.57 36.44 -17.91
CA GLY A 707 -4.18 35.28 -18.54
C GLY A 707 -3.23 34.07 -18.65
N VAL A 708 -2.32 33.93 -17.68
CA VAL A 708 -1.33 32.84 -17.63
C VAL A 708 -1.91 31.60 -16.93
N GLU A 709 -1.38 30.43 -17.27
CA GLU A 709 -1.77 29.18 -16.62
C GLU A 709 -1.18 29.07 -15.21
N ILE A 710 -1.91 28.42 -14.30
CA ILE A 710 -1.38 28.08 -12.98
C ILE A 710 -1.31 26.57 -12.82
N ASP A 711 -0.30 26.11 -12.07
CA ASP A 711 -0.16 24.74 -11.62
C ASP A 711 -1.25 24.43 -10.58
N ARG A 712 -2.48 24.27 -11.07
CA ARG A 712 -3.66 24.02 -10.23
C ARG A 712 -3.45 22.78 -9.38
N ALA A 713 -2.84 21.73 -9.93
CA ALA A 713 -2.63 20.48 -9.21
C ALA A 713 -1.64 20.66 -8.05
N GLY A 714 -0.48 21.28 -8.30
CA GLY A 714 0.53 21.54 -7.27
C GLY A 714 0.03 22.52 -6.21
N LEU A 715 -0.62 23.62 -6.62
CA LEU A 715 -1.21 24.59 -5.71
C LEU A 715 -2.35 24.00 -4.88
N SER A 716 -3.21 23.18 -5.49
CA SER A 716 -4.27 22.46 -4.78
C SER A 716 -3.70 21.54 -3.70
N LEU A 717 -2.65 20.76 -4.02
CA LEU A 717 -2.00 19.87 -3.07
C LEU A 717 -1.41 20.67 -1.90
N LEU A 718 -0.62 21.71 -2.21
CA LEU A 718 0.02 22.55 -1.22
C LEU A 718 -0.99 23.25 -0.30
N ALA A 719 -2.02 23.86 -0.88
CA ALA A 719 -3.10 24.51 -0.13
C ALA A 719 -3.87 23.51 0.74
N SER A 720 -4.17 22.32 0.23
CA SER A 720 -4.84 21.28 1.02
C SER A 720 -3.99 20.86 2.22
N SER A 721 -2.68 20.66 2.01
CA SER A 721 -1.74 20.33 3.08
C SER A 721 -1.63 21.44 4.13
N ARG A 722 -1.60 22.71 3.70
CA ARG A 722 -1.57 23.86 4.61
C ARG A 722 -2.84 23.94 5.46
N ILE A 723 -4.02 23.82 4.84
CA ILE A 723 -5.30 23.81 5.56
C ILE A 723 -5.35 22.64 6.54
N ASP A 724 -4.93 21.45 6.13
CA ASP A 724 -4.88 20.28 7.01
C ASP A 724 -3.96 20.50 8.22
N ALA A 725 -2.81 21.14 8.05
CA ALA A 725 -1.90 21.48 9.15
C ALA A 725 -2.54 22.49 10.12
N MET A 726 -3.16 23.54 9.61
CA MET A 726 -3.87 24.53 10.43
C MET A 726 -5.07 23.91 11.18
N MET A 727 -5.83 23.02 10.52
CA MET A 727 -6.93 22.30 11.14
C MET A 727 -6.45 21.34 12.24
N GLU A 728 -5.25 20.76 12.11
CA GLU A 728 -4.67 19.96 13.20
C GLU A 728 -4.31 20.82 14.42
N GLY A 729 -3.76 22.02 14.21
CA GLY A 729 -3.58 23.00 15.28
C GLY A 729 -4.91 23.33 15.98
N LEU A 730 -5.98 23.52 15.19
CA LEU A 730 -7.32 23.76 15.73
C LEU A 730 -7.89 22.53 16.47
N ARG A 731 -7.51 21.30 16.09
CA ARG A 731 -7.88 20.09 16.83
C ARG A 731 -7.25 20.04 18.21
N GLU A 732 -5.99 20.47 18.33
CA GLU A 732 -5.25 20.51 19.60
C GLU A 732 -5.76 21.63 20.51
N ASN A 733 -6.13 22.77 19.94
CA ASN A 733 -6.75 23.88 20.66
C ASN A 733 -8.08 24.33 20.02
N PRO A 734 -9.21 23.64 20.27
CA PRO A 734 -10.50 23.93 19.63
C PRO A 734 -11.10 25.31 19.94
N LEU A 735 -10.60 26.01 20.96
CA LEU A 735 -11.07 27.33 21.36
C LEU A 735 -10.24 28.47 20.74
N ASP A 736 -9.24 28.17 19.91
CA ASP A 736 -8.43 29.18 19.22
C ASP A 736 -9.24 29.85 18.10
N HIS A 737 -9.88 30.98 18.43
CA HIS A 737 -10.67 31.74 17.47
C HIS A 737 -9.82 32.35 16.36
N ALA A 738 -8.60 32.81 16.69
CA ALA A 738 -7.71 33.46 15.73
C ALA A 738 -7.29 32.49 14.62
N LEU A 739 -6.89 31.27 15.00
CA LEU A 739 -6.55 30.22 14.03
C LEU A 739 -7.76 29.84 13.17
N ALA A 740 -8.95 29.70 13.75
CA ALA A 740 -10.16 29.40 12.99
C ALA A 740 -10.56 30.52 12.01
N GLU A 741 -10.33 31.79 12.36
CA GLU A 741 -10.53 32.94 11.47
C GLU A 741 -9.49 33.01 10.34
N GLU A 742 -8.24 32.65 10.61
CA GLU A 742 -7.17 32.56 9.62
C GLU A 742 -7.49 31.48 8.57
N ILE A 743 -7.94 30.30 9.02
CA ILE A 743 -8.39 29.20 8.14
C ILE A 743 -9.57 29.65 7.27
N ASN A 744 -10.56 30.32 7.87
CA ASN A 744 -11.70 30.87 7.14
C ASN A 744 -11.27 31.85 6.04
N SER A 745 -10.31 32.71 6.35
CA SER A 745 -9.78 33.71 5.42
C SER A 745 -9.03 33.06 4.26
N LEU A 746 -8.19 32.06 4.54
CA LEU A 746 -7.49 31.29 3.52
C LEU A 746 -8.47 30.54 2.60
N LEU A 747 -9.42 29.79 3.17
CA LEU A 747 -10.44 29.05 2.40
C LEU A 747 -11.26 29.96 1.50
N LYS A 748 -11.62 31.15 2.00
CA LYS A 748 -12.33 32.16 1.21
C LYS A 748 -11.51 32.60 0.00
N ILE A 749 -10.23 32.96 0.21
CA ILE A 749 -9.32 33.38 -0.85
C ILE A 749 -9.20 32.27 -1.90
N LEU A 750 -8.89 31.04 -1.50
CA LEU A 750 -8.68 29.92 -2.43
C LEU A 750 -9.94 29.56 -3.24
N ARG A 751 -11.13 29.72 -2.64
CA ARG A 751 -12.41 29.48 -3.33
C ARG A 751 -12.62 30.42 -4.52
N ASP A 752 -12.20 31.68 -4.42
CA ASP A 752 -12.33 32.68 -5.49
C ASP A 752 -11.43 32.39 -6.72
N PHE A 753 -10.52 31.41 -6.60
CA PHE A 753 -9.56 31.02 -7.65
C PHE A 753 -9.80 29.61 -8.24
N SER A 754 -10.87 28.94 -7.81
CA SER A 754 -11.30 27.64 -8.36
C SER A 754 -10.20 26.56 -8.30
N LEU A 755 -9.49 26.47 -7.18
CA LEU A 755 -8.62 25.34 -6.88
C LEU A 755 -9.45 24.15 -6.41
N GLU A 756 -9.15 22.95 -6.91
CA GLU A 756 -9.76 21.71 -6.44
C GLU A 756 -9.06 21.26 -5.15
N LEU A 757 -9.57 21.68 -4.00
CA LEU A 757 -8.98 21.35 -2.70
C LEU A 757 -9.41 19.96 -2.22
N ASN A 758 -8.45 19.19 -1.71
CA ASN A 758 -8.74 17.96 -0.97
C ASN A 758 -8.94 18.28 0.51
N LEU A 759 -10.19 18.58 0.89
CA LEU A 759 -10.56 18.95 2.27
C LEU A 759 -10.91 17.74 3.14
N TRP A 760 -10.56 16.51 2.73
CA TRP A 760 -11.04 15.29 3.38
C TRP A 760 -10.71 15.26 4.88
N LYS A 761 -9.43 15.51 5.23
CA LYS A 761 -8.95 15.44 6.61
C LYS A 761 -9.48 16.63 7.42
N SER A 762 -9.39 17.84 6.86
CA SER A 762 -9.99 19.05 7.42
C SER A 762 -11.48 18.91 7.77
N GLN A 763 -12.29 18.33 6.87
CA GLN A 763 -13.71 18.05 7.12
C GLN A 763 -13.93 17.08 8.29
N ASN A 764 -13.11 16.03 8.39
CA ASN A 764 -13.18 15.05 9.48
C ASN A 764 -12.83 15.70 10.83
N ILE A 765 -11.80 16.55 10.86
CA ILE A 765 -11.41 17.30 12.06
C ILE A 765 -12.54 18.23 12.48
N TYR A 766 -13.07 19.04 11.56
CA TYR A 766 -14.21 19.93 11.82
C TYR A 766 -15.40 19.17 12.39
N PHE A 767 -15.76 18.04 11.77
CA PHE A 767 -16.89 17.23 12.21
C PHE A 767 -16.68 16.64 13.62
N SER A 768 -15.46 16.20 13.94
CA SER A 768 -15.09 15.72 15.28
C SER A 768 -15.18 16.83 16.32
N ILE A 769 -14.58 18.00 16.06
CA ILE A 769 -14.64 19.16 16.96
C ILE A 769 -16.09 19.54 17.24
N GLY A 770 -16.91 19.67 16.19
CA GLY A 770 -18.28 20.11 16.40
C GLY A 770 -19.16 19.07 17.10
N LYS A 771 -18.92 17.76 16.93
CA LYS A 771 -19.62 16.74 17.73
C LYS A 771 -19.32 16.85 19.23
N GLN A 772 -18.10 17.24 19.58
CA GLN A 772 -17.64 17.31 20.97
C GLN A 772 -17.97 18.65 21.63
N TYR A 773 -17.76 19.78 20.93
CA TYR A 773 -17.80 21.12 21.53
C TYR A 773 -19.06 21.92 21.19
N LEU A 774 -19.69 21.70 20.03
CA LEU A 774 -20.86 22.49 19.60
C LEU A 774 -22.04 22.42 20.58
N PRO A 775 -22.38 21.26 21.22
CA PRO A 775 -23.46 21.21 22.21
C PRO A 775 -23.22 22.17 23.39
N GLN A 776 -22.03 22.12 23.99
CA GLN A 776 -21.65 22.99 25.11
C GLN A 776 -21.66 24.48 24.71
N MET A 777 -21.16 24.80 23.51
CA MET A 777 -21.13 26.19 23.02
C MET A 777 -22.53 26.73 22.71
N LYS A 778 -23.45 25.89 22.20
CA LYS A 778 -24.86 26.26 22.03
C LYS A 778 -25.54 26.57 23.37
N GLU A 779 -25.22 25.81 24.43
CA GLU A 779 -25.72 26.09 25.79
C GLU A 779 -25.14 27.38 26.39
N GLY A 780 -23.86 27.67 26.15
CA GLY A 780 -23.24 28.95 26.51
C GLY A 780 -23.92 30.14 25.81
N LEU A 781 -24.13 30.02 24.49
CA LEU A 781 -24.84 31.02 23.68
C LEU A 781 -26.25 31.29 24.19
N ALA A 782 -27.00 30.25 24.59
CA ALA A 782 -28.34 30.37 25.16
C ALA A 782 -28.34 31.11 26.52
N ARG A 783 -27.21 31.08 27.24
CA ARG A 783 -27.00 31.81 28.51
C ARG A 783 -26.43 33.22 28.32
N GLY A 784 -26.22 33.66 27.07
CA GLY A 784 -25.72 35.00 26.75
C GLY A 784 -24.20 35.15 26.80
N ASP A 785 -23.43 34.07 26.79
CA ASP A 785 -21.97 34.08 26.76
C ASP A 785 -21.44 34.60 25.40
N GLU A 786 -20.65 35.68 25.45
CA GLU A 786 -20.08 36.33 24.25
C GLU A 786 -18.97 35.51 23.60
N GLU A 787 -18.14 34.80 24.37
CA GLU A 787 -17.09 33.93 23.82
C GLU A 787 -17.73 32.74 23.10
N ALA A 788 -18.75 32.13 23.70
CA ALA A 788 -19.51 31.07 23.05
C ALA A 788 -20.20 31.55 21.76
N ARG A 789 -20.71 32.80 21.73
CA ARG A 789 -21.28 33.39 20.51
C ARG A 789 -20.23 33.56 19.43
N HIS A 790 -19.09 34.14 19.77
CA HIS A 790 -18.00 34.37 18.82
C HIS A 790 -17.49 33.04 18.25
N TRP A 791 -17.26 32.04 19.11
CA TRP A 791 -16.87 30.69 18.70
C TRP A 791 -17.87 30.08 17.71
N VAL A 792 -19.17 30.11 18.03
CA VAL A 792 -20.22 29.53 17.17
C VAL A 792 -20.27 30.20 15.81
N ASP A 793 -20.09 31.53 15.74
CA ASP A 793 -20.12 32.27 14.48
C ASP A 793 -18.91 31.96 13.59
N VAL A 794 -17.70 31.94 14.17
CA VAL A 794 -16.46 31.57 13.44
C VAL A 794 -16.52 30.12 12.98
N PHE A 795 -16.97 29.21 13.86
CA PHE A 795 -17.10 27.78 13.56
C PHE A 795 -18.18 27.49 12.51
N ARG A 796 -19.27 28.26 12.48
CA ARG A 796 -20.30 28.16 11.43
C ARG A 796 -19.78 28.61 10.08
N LYS A 797 -19.01 29.70 10.02
CA LYS A 797 -18.34 30.16 8.77
C LYS A 797 -17.37 29.08 8.26
N LEU A 798 -16.63 28.44 9.17
CA LEU A 798 -15.71 27.37 8.81
C LEU A 798 -16.46 26.17 8.20
N GLY A 799 -17.58 25.77 8.79
CA GLY A 799 -18.46 24.74 8.22
C GLY A 799 -19.01 25.10 6.84
N TYR A 800 -19.34 26.38 6.60
CA TYR A 800 -19.77 26.85 5.30
C TYR A 800 -18.70 26.67 4.21
N TYR A 801 -17.44 27.03 4.48
CA TYR A 801 -16.36 26.85 3.51
C TYR A 801 -15.93 25.39 3.34
N LEU A 802 -16.02 24.58 4.41
CA LEU A 802 -15.74 23.15 4.35
C LEU A 802 -16.86 22.32 3.73
N HIS A 803 -18.02 22.93 3.45
CA HIS A 803 -19.25 22.25 3.04
C HIS A 803 -19.73 21.19 4.04
N VAL A 804 -19.62 21.48 5.33
CA VAL A 804 -20.06 20.59 6.43
C VAL A 804 -21.08 21.31 7.32
N LYS A 805 -22.17 20.62 7.64
CA LYS A 805 -23.20 21.06 8.57
C LYS A 805 -23.39 20.02 9.66
N ILE A 806 -23.13 20.43 10.90
CA ILE A 806 -23.36 19.61 12.09
C ILE A 806 -24.74 19.98 12.62
N LEU A 807 -25.67 19.01 12.57
CA LEU A 807 -27.06 19.17 12.99
C LEU A 807 -27.16 19.30 14.53
#